data_AF-A0A6I9X849-F1
#
_entry.id   AF-A0A6I9X849-F1
#
_cell.length_a   1.000
_cell.length_b   1.000
_cell.length_c   1.000
_cell.angle_alpha   90.00
_cell.angle_beta   90.00
_cell.angle_gamma   90.00
#
_symmetry.space_group_name_H-M   'P 1'
#
loop_
_entity.id
_entity.type
_entity.pdbx_description
1 polymer ?
#
loop_
_entity_poly.entity_id
_entity_poly.type
_entity_poly.pdbx_seq_one_letter_code
_entity_poly.pdbx_strand_id
1 'polypeptide(L)'
;MAAVCATSGELSLMDKGIKSLAELPLSSELHTLNLHCNLIARIESLDHLLNLQHLDLSSNRIHWIEGLSCLANLRTLNLACNLITKVEGLEKLYNLMKLNLSYNRIDDLSGLLHLRGPDYKINHIELHSNCVNNVNHLLQCLSGLQYLANLTLEKNGKSNPVCAKRGYREILLQALPQLTILDGKNIFGEPINLMEPNSSDLKCLEDLLSCLVSSYTDEEETDVNLPIMTPRIDQVLAQFRQRTKILPCTTTSSSTEIMSSSEPEKIKFDNDSRIKKLEEQISHLLQKVTNSSKADVTMKAKKETDFTSDSGSESGKENRKATKRSKLPNYRKSTLSTKLRSQRGKLSAREQEKDFIKPKFQESHIKEQESSSPASEIASLKIVGKTPKKLSGLKSQMKTLNVDSGIQEEFTYRALIQELDQEREKRWKAEQAEKKLSESIKQLQNQAKEEKDIQSVAVYTTDRLRELILRERNAKTRLQIDIRQVKEEAEKLGKELERSKQKEEDQHKALQTLEEALSKLESQKAHQQASEMKRIQTAELKASAAEREVQLLRISLQQQKEKVEQVHELLRLREQEHRKELETRVTLHGSEFQEALSKEVAREEQRHKDHIKELQEKRHLLNQKYKDLEDEFRIALTIEAKRFSEVKEGFDRLTAELAEHKQVLLQSQQKEKQSASLIHELTSVVKEQKDKITEVIKSKQDIVYNLKSQIQTLENMVEEDQQKTIQLELLKQEKSKLISQVTAQESVIDGLKAERKIWGEELAQQGAALAQDRGKMEAKIEVLTSETEALKKQNESLNDALQIKSKIVEDQTETIRKLKEASQNRDEQIRKLREDNIEMQKRLQVQLQEKDAQLDNLLEKLERQNERKEELKHQLQEKDAELNDIKESYSVMNKKWQDKGGLLSKLEAQVKQMKENFDIREQQLREERDKSLQAQKIMMEKLHSVDDAFRRQHESTIAAHQAELLQLANEKQKQVATANEKVYQVEEEMRQLLQETAKNKKTMEEKIKWLTVALSDIQQGL
;
A
#
# COMPACT_ATOMS: atom_id res chain seq x y z
N MET A 1 8.33 -3.02 39.03
CA MET A 1 8.63 -4.45 39.25
C MET A 1 7.37 -5.25 38.92
N ALA A 2 7.46 -6.17 37.97
CA ALA A 2 6.54 -7.29 37.82
C ALA A 2 7.40 -8.47 37.34
N ALA A 3 7.36 -9.60 38.03
CA ALA A 3 8.17 -10.76 37.65
C ALA A 3 7.51 -11.46 36.46
N VAL A 4 8.09 -11.32 35.27
CA VAL A 4 7.70 -12.13 34.10
C VAL A 4 8.11 -13.57 34.39
N CYS A 5 7.17 -14.50 34.26
CA CYS A 5 7.32 -15.87 34.75
C CYS A 5 8.18 -16.70 33.78
N ALA A 6 9.51 -16.67 33.96
CA ALA A 6 10.46 -17.48 33.21
C ALA A 6 10.42 -18.95 33.69
N THR A 7 9.34 -19.67 33.37
CA THR A 7 9.15 -21.11 33.67
C THR A 7 9.41 -22.03 32.47
N SER A 8 9.92 -21.47 31.37
CA SER A 8 10.62 -22.16 30.28
C SER A 8 11.94 -21.42 30.05
N GLY A 9 12.87 -22.01 29.30
CA GLY A 9 14.12 -21.36 28.86
C GLY A 9 13.89 -20.27 27.80
N GLU A 10 12.76 -19.58 27.83
CA GLU A 10 12.22 -18.83 26.71
C GLU A 10 11.57 -17.53 27.20
N LEU A 11 11.88 -16.42 26.52
CA LEU A 11 11.41 -15.08 26.90
C LEU A 11 11.00 -14.32 25.64
N SER A 12 9.72 -13.96 25.58
CA SER A 12 9.16 -13.17 24.49
C SER A 12 8.72 -11.81 25.03
N LEU A 13 9.33 -10.75 24.50
CA LEU A 13 9.13 -9.35 24.84
C LEU A 13 8.82 -8.53 23.57
N MET A 14 8.05 -9.12 22.64
CA MET A 14 7.63 -8.48 21.41
C MET A 14 6.76 -7.25 21.68
N ASP A 15 6.99 -6.15 20.95
CA ASP A 15 6.22 -4.89 21.04
C ASP A 15 6.06 -4.38 22.49
N LYS A 16 7.19 -4.01 23.10
CA LYS A 16 7.26 -3.47 24.48
C LYS A 16 7.96 -2.12 24.56
N GLY A 17 8.28 -1.50 23.42
CA GLY A 17 8.94 -0.19 23.36
C GLY A 17 10.36 -0.14 23.94
N ILE A 18 11.01 -1.29 24.12
CA ILE A 18 12.34 -1.43 24.77
C ILE A 18 13.40 -0.69 23.96
N LYS A 19 14.26 0.10 24.61
CA LYS A 19 15.28 0.95 23.96
C LYS A 19 16.73 0.47 24.15
N SER A 20 17.02 -0.18 25.27
CA SER A 20 18.31 -0.79 25.61
C SER A 20 18.07 -2.18 26.18
N LEU A 21 19.06 -3.06 26.00
CA LEU A 21 19.06 -4.43 26.55
C LEU A 21 19.61 -4.47 27.97
N ALA A 22 20.44 -3.49 28.37
CA ALA A 22 21.07 -3.43 29.68
C ALA A 22 20.07 -3.24 30.84
N GLU A 23 18.88 -2.72 30.57
CA GLU A 23 17.80 -2.53 31.53
C GLU A 23 16.95 -3.81 31.76
N LEU A 24 17.17 -4.88 30.98
CA LEU A 24 16.39 -6.11 31.06
C LEU A 24 17.03 -7.16 32.00
N PRO A 25 16.30 -7.71 32.98
CA PRO A 25 16.79 -8.82 33.81
C PRO A 25 16.72 -10.16 33.05
N LEU A 26 17.67 -10.37 32.12
CA LEU A 26 17.78 -11.59 31.32
C LEU A 26 18.52 -12.71 32.08
N SER A 27 17.91 -13.89 32.19
CA SER A 27 18.51 -15.06 32.87
C SER A 27 19.54 -15.79 32.00
N SER A 28 20.64 -16.27 32.58
CA SER A 28 21.65 -17.09 31.90
C SER A 28 21.16 -18.48 31.46
N GLU A 29 20.01 -18.94 31.96
CA GLU A 29 19.36 -20.20 31.55
C GLU A 29 18.53 -20.06 30.26
N LEU A 30 18.54 -18.87 29.64
CA LEU A 30 17.73 -18.58 28.46
C LEU A 30 18.29 -19.21 27.18
N HIS A 31 17.43 -19.94 26.48
CA HIS A 31 17.65 -20.62 25.20
C HIS A 31 17.01 -19.86 24.02
N THR A 32 15.86 -19.23 24.24
CA THR A 32 15.12 -18.45 23.23
C THR A 32 14.82 -17.04 23.74
N LEU A 33 15.24 -16.00 23.00
CA LEU A 33 14.95 -14.60 23.28
C LEU A 33 14.31 -13.94 22.05
N ASN A 34 13.07 -13.46 22.20
CA ASN A 34 12.36 -12.74 21.16
C ASN A 34 12.07 -11.30 21.60
N LEU A 35 12.61 -10.34 20.86
CA LEU A 35 12.53 -8.90 21.09
C LEU A 35 12.03 -8.17 19.82
N HIS A 36 11.27 -8.86 18.97
CA HIS A 36 10.69 -8.32 17.74
C HIS A 36 9.86 -7.04 17.99
N CYS A 37 9.92 -6.08 17.06
CA CYS A 37 9.18 -4.80 17.13
C CYS A 37 9.49 -4.00 18.41
N ASN A 38 10.76 -3.70 18.67
CA ASN A 38 11.16 -2.80 19.76
C ASN A 38 11.95 -1.59 19.19
N LEU A 39 12.54 -0.79 20.07
CA LEU A 39 13.27 0.44 19.74
C LEU A 39 14.77 0.31 20.01
N ILE A 40 15.29 -0.92 20.08
CA ILE A 40 16.68 -1.24 20.44
C ILE A 40 17.62 -0.70 19.36
N ALA A 41 18.60 0.12 19.78
CA ALA A 41 19.56 0.76 18.86
C ALA A 41 20.93 0.06 18.79
N ARG A 42 21.28 -0.74 19.82
CA ARG A 42 22.55 -1.46 19.95
C ARG A 42 22.35 -2.84 20.54
N ILE A 43 23.24 -3.78 20.21
CA ILE A 43 23.25 -5.11 20.80
C ILE A 43 24.28 -5.12 21.94
N GLU A 44 23.79 -5.16 23.18
CA GLU A 44 24.60 -5.02 24.39
C GLU A 44 24.06 -5.94 25.51
N SER A 45 24.88 -6.24 26.51
CA SER A 45 24.47 -7.00 27.71
C SER A 45 23.88 -8.40 27.45
N LEU A 46 24.35 -9.09 26.41
CA LEU A 46 23.99 -10.49 26.12
C LEU A 46 25.09 -11.49 26.53
N ASP A 47 26.24 -11.03 27.02
CA ASP A 47 27.45 -11.85 27.21
C ASP A 47 27.28 -13.03 28.19
N HIS A 48 26.35 -12.93 29.14
CA HIS A 48 26.03 -13.98 30.11
C HIS A 48 25.02 -15.02 29.61
N LEU A 49 24.44 -14.84 28.41
CA LEU A 49 23.42 -15.74 27.84
C LEU A 49 24.05 -16.90 27.05
N LEU A 50 25.02 -17.58 27.67
CA LEU A 50 25.83 -18.62 27.01
C LEU A 50 25.02 -19.81 26.45
N ASN A 51 23.80 -20.02 26.93
CA ASN A 51 22.89 -21.08 26.48
C ASN A 51 21.97 -20.69 25.32
N LEU A 52 22.02 -19.43 24.86
CA LEU A 52 21.08 -18.90 23.87
C LEU A 52 21.28 -19.56 22.50
N GLN A 53 20.20 -20.13 21.97
CA GLN A 53 20.15 -20.81 20.66
C GLN A 53 19.32 -20.03 19.64
N HIS A 54 18.32 -19.27 20.09
CA HIS A 54 17.42 -18.50 19.24
C HIS A 54 17.35 -17.04 19.70
N LEU A 55 17.70 -16.10 18.82
CA LEU A 55 17.64 -14.67 19.07
C LEU A 55 16.90 -13.95 17.94
N ASP A 56 15.77 -13.33 18.28
CA ASP A 56 15.04 -12.43 17.38
C ASP A 56 15.13 -10.99 17.88
N LEU A 57 15.75 -10.14 17.04
CA LEU A 57 15.93 -8.70 17.21
C LEU A 57 15.37 -7.94 15.99
N SER A 58 14.46 -8.55 15.24
CA SER A 58 13.91 -7.95 14.02
C SER A 58 12.95 -6.79 14.31
N SER A 59 12.75 -5.90 13.34
CA SER A 59 11.96 -4.67 13.49
C SER A 59 12.44 -3.80 14.68
N ASN A 60 13.74 -3.51 14.71
CA ASN A 60 14.38 -2.65 15.70
C ASN A 60 15.15 -1.50 15.01
N ARG A 61 16.06 -0.82 15.71
CA ARG A 61 16.84 0.33 15.20
C ARG A 61 18.35 0.06 15.21
N ILE A 62 18.75 -1.21 15.12
CA ILE A 62 20.15 -1.64 15.22
C ILE A 62 20.93 -1.18 13.99
N HIS A 63 22.09 -0.58 14.21
CA HIS A 63 22.99 -0.09 13.16
C HIS A 63 24.21 -0.97 12.90
N TRP A 64 24.70 -1.66 13.93
CA TRP A 64 25.92 -2.49 13.89
C TRP A 64 25.67 -3.84 14.54
N ILE A 65 26.38 -4.88 14.07
CA ILE A 65 26.32 -6.23 14.64
C ILE A 65 27.47 -6.36 15.65
N GLU A 66 27.18 -6.04 16.90
CA GLU A 66 28.11 -6.08 18.04
C GLU A 66 27.53 -6.97 19.17
N GLY A 67 28.25 -7.18 20.28
CA GLY A 67 27.72 -7.84 21.48
C GLY A 67 27.31 -9.33 21.37
N LEU A 68 27.56 -10.00 20.24
CA LEU A 68 27.20 -11.41 20.01
C LEU A 68 28.37 -12.39 20.29
N SER A 69 29.57 -11.90 20.63
CA SER A 69 30.81 -12.71 20.66
C SER A 69 30.82 -13.87 21.66
N CYS A 70 30.00 -13.82 22.70
CA CYS A 70 29.90 -14.89 23.71
C CYS A 70 28.85 -15.96 23.37
N LEU A 71 27.99 -15.73 22.37
CA LEU A 71 26.83 -16.57 22.05
C LEU A 71 27.20 -17.77 21.14
N ALA A 72 28.23 -18.52 21.52
CA ALA A 72 28.77 -19.62 20.71
C ALA A 72 27.75 -20.76 20.40
N ASN A 73 26.67 -20.86 21.19
CA ASN A 73 25.58 -21.82 21.00
C ASN A 73 24.45 -21.34 20.08
N LEU A 74 24.49 -20.08 19.61
CA LEU A 74 23.42 -19.47 18.81
C LEU A 74 23.25 -20.21 17.47
N ARG A 75 22.03 -20.66 17.19
CA ARG A 75 21.64 -21.42 15.98
C ARG A 75 20.83 -20.59 14.99
N THR A 76 19.99 -19.68 15.47
CA THR A 76 19.21 -18.78 14.61
C THR A 76 19.30 -17.34 15.09
N LEU A 77 19.64 -16.43 14.19
CA LEU A 77 19.70 -15.00 14.42
C LEU A 77 18.80 -14.27 13.42
N ASN A 78 17.78 -13.57 13.92
CA ASN A 78 16.91 -12.71 13.11
C ASN A 78 17.18 -11.24 13.44
N LEU A 79 17.70 -10.51 12.45
CA LEU A 79 18.01 -9.08 12.48
C LEU A 79 17.26 -8.34 11.35
N ALA A 80 16.19 -8.94 10.79
CA ALA A 80 15.42 -8.33 9.72
C ALA A 80 14.81 -6.96 10.11
N CYS A 81 14.55 -6.09 9.14
CA CYS A 81 13.93 -4.77 9.39
C CYS A 81 14.70 -3.91 10.41
N ASN A 82 16.01 -3.80 10.27
CA ASN A 82 16.87 -2.92 11.07
C ASN A 82 17.57 -1.87 10.17
N LEU A 83 18.57 -1.16 10.70
CA LEU A 83 19.29 -0.08 10.02
C LEU A 83 20.76 -0.42 9.74
N ILE A 84 21.07 -1.72 9.64
CA ILE A 84 22.43 -2.25 9.44
C ILE A 84 22.90 -1.97 8.02
N THR A 85 24.14 -1.48 7.87
CA THR A 85 24.79 -1.21 6.56
C THR A 85 25.89 -2.21 6.20
N LYS A 86 26.42 -2.95 7.17
CA LYS A 86 27.55 -3.86 7.00
C LYS A 86 27.36 -5.14 7.82
N VAL A 87 27.81 -6.27 7.29
CA VAL A 87 27.91 -7.52 8.05
C VAL A 87 29.27 -7.59 8.75
N GLU A 88 29.25 -7.78 10.06
CA GLU A 88 30.41 -7.89 10.96
C GLU A 88 30.00 -8.63 12.26
N GLY A 89 30.93 -8.85 13.21
CA GLY A 89 30.62 -9.38 14.55
C GLY A 89 30.21 -10.87 14.65
N LEU A 90 30.06 -11.59 13.53
CA LEU A 90 29.61 -12.99 13.52
C LEU A 90 30.72 -14.03 13.83
N GLU A 91 31.97 -13.59 14.04
CA GLU A 91 33.21 -14.39 14.13
C GLU A 91 33.26 -15.52 15.18
N LYS A 92 32.33 -15.53 16.14
CA LYS A 92 32.27 -16.53 17.23
C LYS A 92 31.02 -17.42 17.19
N LEU A 93 30.16 -17.23 16.18
CA LEU A 93 28.87 -17.90 16.07
C LEU A 93 29.00 -19.24 15.33
N TYR A 94 29.85 -20.13 15.82
CA TYR A 94 30.19 -21.42 15.20
C TYR A 94 28.97 -22.30 14.91
N ASN A 95 27.98 -22.29 15.81
CA ASN A 95 26.75 -23.07 15.68
C ASN A 95 25.64 -22.38 14.88
N LEU A 96 25.86 -21.18 14.33
CA LEU A 96 24.82 -20.44 13.60
C LEU A 96 24.45 -21.17 12.31
N MET A 97 23.18 -21.55 12.19
CA MET A 97 22.62 -22.25 11.04
C MET A 97 21.81 -21.28 10.16
N LYS A 98 20.90 -20.50 10.76
CA LYS A 98 19.97 -19.62 10.03
C LYS A 98 20.18 -18.16 10.40
N LEU A 99 20.44 -17.31 9.41
CA LEU A 99 20.69 -15.87 9.57
C LEU A 99 19.71 -15.07 8.69
N ASN A 100 18.91 -14.21 9.31
CA ASN A 100 18.04 -13.29 8.58
C ASN A 100 18.50 -11.83 8.78
N LEU A 101 18.89 -11.21 7.67
CA LEU A 101 19.35 -9.83 7.55
C LEU A 101 18.51 -9.04 6.52
N SER A 102 17.35 -9.57 6.13
CA SER A 102 16.46 -8.93 5.16
C SER A 102 16.00 -7.53 5.62
N TYR A 103 15.59 -6.67 4.68
CA TYR A 103 15.08 -5.32 5.01
C TYR A 103 16.04 -4.44 5.82
N ASN A 104 17.33 -4.55 5.57
CA ASN A 104 18.35 -3.65 6.11
C ASN A 104 18.87 -2.73 4.98
N ARG A 105 20.02 -2.08 5.18
CA ARG A 105 20.68 -1.20 4.18
C ARG A 105 22.05 -1.73 3.78
N ILE A 106 22.22 -3.05 3.80
CA ILE A 106 23.52 -3.69 3.69
C ILE A 106 24.06 -3.57 2.27
N ASP A 107 25.25 -2.98 2.13
CA ASP A 107 26.05 -3.01 0.90
C ASP A 107 27.36 -3.81 1.08
N ASP A 108 27.96 -3.81 2.27
CA ASP A 108 29.17 -4.59 2.59
C ASP A 108 28.86 -5.91 3.34
N LEU A 109 29.00 -7.04 2.62
CA LEU A 109 28.90 -8.40 3.13
C LEU A 109 30.20 -8.98 3.73
N SER A 110 31.29 -8.22 3.83
CA SER A 110 32.63 -8.77 4.09
C SER A 110 32.77 -9.56 5.40
N GLY A 111 31.98 -9.31 6.44
CA GLY A 111 32.00 -10.12 7.67
C GLY A 111 31.59 -11.58 7.49
N LEU A 112 30.90 -11.93 6.39
CA LEU A 112 30.63 -13.35 6.05
C LEU A 112 31.91 -14.13 5.72
N LEU A 113 33.00 -13.45 5.34
CA LEU A 113 34.31 -14.08 5.12
C LEU A 113 34.85 -14.76 6.39
N HIS A 114 34.44 -14.32 7.58
CA HIS A 114 34.85 -14.91 8.85
C HIS A 114 34.14 -16.25 9.15
N LEU A 115 32.99 -16.50 8.51
CA LEU A 115 32.22 -17.75 8.64
C LEU A 115 32.66 -18.86 7.67
N ARG A 116 33.83 -18.71 7.04
CA ARG A 116 34.40 -19.69 6.11
C ARG A 116 35.01 -20.88 6.85
N GLY A 117 34.88 -22.07 6.27
CA GLY A 117 35.48 -23.31 6.79
C GLY A 117 34.44 -24.33 7.28
N PRO A 118 34.89 -25.48 7.82
CA PRO A 118 34.02 -26.55 8.29
C PRO A 118 33.44 -26.30 9.70
N ASP A 119 34.02 -25.37 10.46
CA ASP A 119 33.64 -25.13 11.86
C ASP A 119 32.35 -24.32 12.02
N TYR A 120 31.89 -23.65 10.95
CA TYR A 120 30.68 -22.82 10.93
C TYR A 120 29.54 -23.52 10.20
N LYS A 121 28.38 -23.63 10.86
CA LYS A 121 27.25 -24.47 10.40
C LYS A 121 26.21 -23.74 9.55
N ILE A 122 26.55 -22.57 9.00
CA ILE A 122 25.60 -21.66 8.36
C ILE A 122 25.04 -22.25 7.06
N ASN A 123 23.72 -22.46 7.04
CA ASN A 123 23.02 -23.17 5.96
C ASN A 123 21.90 -22.35 5.29
N HIS A 124 21.40 -21.29 5.93
CA HIS A 124 20.29 -20.47 5.44
C HIS A 124 20.57 -18.98 5.67
N ILE A 125 20.61 -18.19 4.60
CA ILE A 125 20.85 -16.74 4.64
C ILE A 125 19.73 -15.99 3.90
N GLU A 126 18.99 -15.14 4.61
CA GLU A 126 18.05 -14.18 4.01
C GLU A 126 18.65 -12.78 4.00
N LEU A 127 18.85 -12.22 2.81
CA LEU A 127 19.44 -10.90 2.55
C LEU A 127 18.54 -10.04 1.64
N HIS A 128 17.34 -10.48 1.28
CA HIS A 128 16.45 -9.73 0.38
C HIS A 128 16.07 -8.34 0.94
N SER A 129 15.71 -7.41 0.05
CA SER A 129 15.47 -6.00 0.41
C SER A 129 16.69 -5.29 1.04
N ASN A 130 17.89 -5.48 0.49
CA ASN A 130 19.13 -4.77 0.88
C ASN A 130 19.77 -4.03 -0.31
N CYS A 131 20.93 -3.41 -0.10
CA CYS A 131 21.63 -2.56 -1.07
C CYS A 131 22.74 -3.28 -1.87
N VAL A 132 22.87 -4.61 -1.75
CA VAL A 132 23.95 -5.39 -2.38
C VAL A 132 23.89 -5.27 -3.90
N ASN A 133 24.91 -4.63 -4.49
CA ASN A 133 24.93 -4.28 -5.92
C ASN A 133 25.99 -5.05 -6.73
N ASN A 134 26.97 -5.69 -6.09
CA ASN A 134 28.14 -6.26 -6.75
C ASN A 134 28.18 -7.79 -6.67
N VAL A 135 28.00 -8.46 -7.82
CA VAL A 135 28.05 -9.93 -7.95
C VAL A 135 29.39 -10.48 -7.47
N ASN A 136 30.50 -9.82 -7.82
CA ASN A 136 31.84 -10.33 -7.51
C ASN A 136 32.13 -10.27 -6.01
N HIS A 137 31.64 -9.23 -5.32
CA HIS A 137 31.76 -9.10 -3.87
C HIS A 137 30.85 -10.08 -3.14
N LEU A 138 29.62 -10.28 -3.61
CA LEU A 138 28.71 -11.31 -3.12
C LEU A 138 29.34 -12.72 -3.24
N LEU A 139 29.89 -13.06 -4.41
CA LEU A 139 30.61 -14.32 -4.63
C LEU A 139 31.86 -14.45 -3.75
N GLN A 140 32.62 -13.37 -3.57
CA GLN A 140 33.78 -13.38 -2.67
C GLN A 140 33.35 -13.66 -1.22
N CYS A 141 32.29 -13.02 -0.74
CA CYS A 141 31.81 -13.17 0.64
C CYS A 141 31.16 -14.54 0.92
N LEU A 142 30.46 -15.12 -0.06
CA LEU A 142 29.79 -16.42 0.10
C LEU A 142 30.64 -17.64 -0.28
N SER A 143 31.68 -17.47 -1.10
CA SER A 143 32.62 -18.57 -1.39
C SER A 143 33.34 -19.01 -0.11
N GLY A 144 33.39 -20.33 0.12
CA GLY A 144 33.95 -20.91 1.35
C GLY A 144 32.94 -21.16 2.48
N LEU A 145 31.68 -20.73 2.34
CA LEU A 145 30.58 -21.16 3.23
C LEU A 145 30.11 -22.55 2.83
N GLN A 146 30.66 -23.59 3.47
CA GLN A 146 30.57 -24.98 3.00
C GLN A 146 29.16 -25.58 3.11
N TYR A 147 28.38 -25.16 4.10
CA TYR A 147 27.04 -25.70 4.40
C TYR A 147 25.88 -24.86 3.83
N LEU A 148 26.17 -23.77 3.10
CA LEU A 148 25.15 -22.83 2.60
C LEU A 148 24.25 -23.47 1.53
N ALA A 149 23.09 -23.96 1.97
CA ALA A 149 22.11 -24.62 1.11
C ALA A 149 21.04 -23.66 0.58
N ASN A 150 20.64 -22.64 1.35
CA ASN A 150 19.58 -21.71 0.99
C ASN A 150 20.04 -20.24 1.09
N LEU A 151 19.81 -19.48 0.01
CA LEU A 151 20.12 -18.05 -0.09
C LEU A 151 18.92 -17.31 -0.68
N THR A 152 18.44 -16.27 -0.01
CA THR A 152 17.31 -15.46 -0.50
C THR A 152 17.70 -13.98 -0.56
N LEU A 153 17.94 -13.49 -1.76
CA LEU A 153 18.30 -12.10 -2.12
C LEU A 153 17.15 -11.36 -2.82
N GLU A 154 16.15 -12.09 -3.31
CA GLU A 154 14.85 -11.60 -3.79
C GLU A 154 13.68 -12.39 -3.17
N LYS A 155 12.66 -11.67 -2.67
CA LYS A 155 11.43 -12.25 -2.12
C LYS A 155 10.28 -11.25 -2.29
N ASN A 156 9.10 -11.71 -2.69
CA ASN A 156 7.86 -10.93 -2.78
C ASN A 156 8.01 -9.56 -3.49
N GLY A 157 8.71 -9.53 -4.64
CA GLY A 157 8.93 -8.32 -5.44
C GLY A 157 9.96 -7.32 -4.86
N LYS A 158 10.64 -7.68 -3.76
CA LYS A 158 11.69 -6.87 -3.15
C LYS A 158 13.03 -7.60 -3.25
N SER A 159 13.94 -7.04 -4.02
CA SER A 159 15.21 -7.64 -4.41
C SER A 159 16.39 -6.73 -4.07
N ASN A 160 17.59 -7.30 -4.12
CA ASN A 160 18.83 -6.52 -4.09
C ASN A 160 19.16 -6.00 -5.50
N PRO A 161 19.84 -4.85 -5.65
CA PRO A 161 20.28 -4.33 -6.95
C PRO A 161 21.11 -5.33 -7.79
N VAL A 162 21.77 -6.30 -7.16
CA VAL A 162 22.47 -7.41 -7.82
C VAL A 162 21.54 -8.33 -8.63
N CYS A 163 20.30 -8.55 -8.17
CA CYS A 163 19.31 -9.44 -8.80
C CYS A 163 18.84 -8.92 -10.18
N ALA A 164 18.89 -7.61 -10.40
CA ALA A 164 18.54 -6.97 -11.67
C ALA A 164 19.55 -7.23 -12.80
N LYS A 165 20.70 -7.86 -12.51
CA LYS A 165 21.73 -8.17 -13.51
C LYS A 165 21.37 -9.44 -14.28
N ARG A 166 21.36 -9.38 -15.61
CA ARG A 166 21.15 -10.54 -16.49
C ARG A 166 22.17 -11.64 -16.16
N GLY A 167 21.71 -12.88 -16.01
CA GLY A 167 22.57 -14.02 -15.68
C GLY A 167 22.92 -14.17 -14.18
N TYR A 168 22.41 -13.31 -13.29
CA TYR A 168 22.75 -13.33 -11.85
C TYR A 168 22.51 -14.70 -11.20
N ARG A 169 21.38 -15.36 -11.51
CA ARG A 169 21.02 -16.67 -10.93
C ARG A 169 21.98 -17.75 -11.39
N GLU A 170 22.25 -17.76 -12.69
CA GLU A 170 23.13 -18.71 -13.37
C GLU A 170 24.57 -18.56 -12.87
N ILE A 171 25.05 -17.32 -12.72
CA ILE A 171 26.37 -16.99 -12.18
C ILE A 171 26.50 -17.46 -10.71
N LEU A 172 25.48 -17.23 -9.87
CA LEU A 172 25.50 -17.74 -8.49
C LEU A 172 25.53 -19.27 -8.44
N LEU A 173 24.64 -19.95 -9.17
CA LEU A 173 24.56 -21.42 -9.15
C LEU A 173 25.80 -22.09 -9.76
N GLN A 174 26.48 -21.45 -10.72
CA GLN A 174 27.74 -21.94 -11.28
C GLN A 174 28.92 -21.77 -10.29
N ALA A 175 28.92 -20.71 -9.48
CA ALA A 175 30.04 -20.37 -8.58
C ALA A 175 29.85 -20.87 -7.13
N LEU A 176 28.63 -21.20 -6.72
CA LEU A 176 28.28 -21.75 -5.40
C LEU A 176 27.54 -23.10 -5.56
N PRO A 177 28.23 -24.17 -5.99
CA PRO A 177 27.60 -25.47 -6.30
C PRO A 177 27.00 -26.19 -5.08
N GLN A 178 27.26 -25.72 -3.85
CA GLN A 178 26.61 -26.22 -2.64
C GLN A 178 25.17 -25.70 -2.46
N LEU A 179 24.77 -24.68 -3.21
CA LEU A 179 23.48 -24.00 -3.06
C LEU A 179 22.35 -24.78 -3.73
N THR A 180 21.36 -25.22 -2.95
CA THR A 180 20.21 -26.01 -3.43
C THR A 180 18.95 -25.17 -3.64
N ILE A 181 18.82 -24.06 -2.90
CA ILE A 181 17.71 -23.11 -2.98
C ILE A 181 18.26 -21.70 -3.15
N LEU A 182 17.77 -21.00 -4.17
CA LEU A 182 18.07 -19.60 -4.44
C LEU A 182 16.78 -18.85 -4.72
N ASP A 183 16.51 -17.77 -3.99
CA ASP A 183 15.36 -16.88 -4.18
C ASP A 183 14.01 -17.64 -4.20
N GLY A 184 13.83 -18.55 -3.24
CA GLY A 184 12.65 -19.42 -3.09
C GLY A 184 12.49 -20.51 -4.17
N LYS A 185 13.47 -20.68 -5.07
CA LYS A 185 13.41 -21.61 -6.20
C LYS A 185 14.55 -22.64 -6.13
N ASN A 186 14.28 -23.87 -6.53
CA ASN A 186 15.28 -24.93 -6.65
C ASN A 186 16.31 -24.63 -7.75
N ILE A 187 17.36 -25.44 -7.86
CA ILE A 187 18.39 -25.31 -8.91
C ILE A 187 17.83 -25.39 -10.35
N PHE A 188 16.65 -25.99 -10.55
CA PHE A 188 15.95 -26.10 -11.83
C PHE A 188 15.00 -24.91 -12.12
N GLY A 189 14.84 -23.99 -11.17
CA GLY A 189 14.03 -22.77 -11.30
C GLY A 189 12.58 -22.87 -10.79
N GLU A 190 12.17 -24.04 -10.29
CA GLU A 190 10.81 -24.29 -9.77
C GLU A 190 10.66 -23.70 -8.36
N PRO A 191 9.52 -23.06 -8.02
CA PRO A 191 9.29 -22.52 -6.68
C PRO A 191 9.12 -23.66 -5.67
N ILE A 192 9.95 -23.69 -4.62
CA ILE A 192 9.80 -24.64 -3.52
C ILE A 192 8.79 -24.06 -2.53
N ASN A 193 7.66 -24.76 -2.36
CA ASN A 193 6.73 -24.45 -1.28
C ASN A 193 7.26 -25.07 0.03
N LEU A 194 7.85 -24.24 0.90
CA LEU A 194 8.61 -24.64 2.10
C LEU A 194 7.70 -25.11 3.27
N MET A 195 6.75 -26.01 2.99
CA MET A 195 5.76 -26.53 3.95
C MET A 195 5.91 -28.02 4.28
N GLU A 196 6.86 -28.72 3.66
CA GLU A 196 7.27 -30.08 4.06
C GLU A 196 8.73 -30.07 4.56
N PRO A 197 8.98 -30.18 5.88
CA PRO A 197 10.34 -30.17 6.41
C PRO A 197 11.01 -31.54 6.27
N ASN A 198 12.25 -31.55 5.77
CA ASN A 198 13.09 -32.74 5.81
C ASN A 198 13.34 -33.18 7.26
N SER A 199 13.43 -34.48 7.50
CA SER A 199 13.37 -35.11 8.83
C SER A 199 14.48 -34.75 9.82
N SER A 200 15.52 -34.02 9.39
CA SER A 200 16.57 -33.46 10.24
C SER A 200 16.21 -32.10 10.86
N ASP A 201 15.34 -31.30 10.25
CA ASP A 201 14.94 -29.96 10.77
C ASP A 201 13.83 -30.06 11.84
N LEU A 202 13.08 -31.17 11.85
CA LEU A 202 11.94 -31.42 12.76
C LEU A 202 12.29 -31.22 14.25
N LYS A 203 13.50 -31.60 14.68
CA LYS A 203 13.95 -31.44 16.08
C LYS A 203 14.24 -29.99 16.51
N CYS A 204 14.22 -29.04 15.59
CA CYS A 204 14.34 -27.60 15.84
C CYS A 204 13.07 -26.84 15.47
N LEU A 205 12.18 -27.45 14.68
CA LEU A 205 10.96 -26.83 14.17
C LEU A 205 9.72 -27.20 15.00
N GLU A 206 9.70 -28.34 15.70
CA GLU A 206 8.65 -28.67 16.68
C GLU A 206 8.52 -27.57 17.76
N ASP A 207 9.64 -27.14 18.33
CA ASP A 207 9.68 -26.11 19.38
C ASP A 207 9.14 -24.76 18.85
N LEU A 208 9.61 -24.32 17.67
CA LEU A 208 9.17 -23.07 17.04
C LEU A 208 7.70 -23.10 16.55
N LEU A 209 7.21 -24.23 16.06
CA LEU A 209 5.81 -24.36 15.60
C LEU A 209 4.82 -24.43 16.75
N SER A 210 5.24 -24.87 17.95
CA SER A 210 4.39 -24.79 19.15
C SER A 210 3.94 -23.35 19.46
N CYS A 211 4.80 -22.37 19.17
CA CYS A 211 4.55 -20.96 19.47
C CYS A 211 3.64 -20.26 18.44
N LEU A 212 3.72 -20.64 17.16
CA LEU A 212 3.01 -19.94 16.07
C LEU A 212 1.52 -20.29 15.94
N VAL A 213 1.05 -21.40 16.51
CA VAL A 213 -0.36 -21.84 16.44
C VAL A 213 -1.26 -21.11 17.47
N SER A 214 -0.70 -20.25 18.32
CA SER A 214 -1.41 -19.63 19.44
C SER A 214 -2.05 -18.25 19.16
N SER A 215 -1.91 -17.66 17.96
CA SER A 215 -2.48 -16.33 17.66
C SER A 215 -2.66 -15.97 16.17
N TYR A 216 -3.67 -16.54 15.50
CA TYR A 216 -4.26 -15.94 14.27
C TYR A 216 -5.74 -16.30 14.11
N THR A 217 -6.62 -15.29 14.19
CA THR A 217 -8.04 -15.35 13.77
C THR A 217 -8.52 -13.96 13.35
N ASP A 218 -8.92 -13.83 12.08
CA ASP A 218 -9.87 -12.87 11.47
C ASP A 218 -10.24 -13.53 10.12
N GLU A 219 -11.48 -14.02 9.89
CA GLU A 219 -12.60 -13.39 9.17
C GLU A 219 -12.29 -13.04 7.68
N GLU A 220 -13.10 -13.31 6.63
CA GLU A 220 -14.49 -13.83 6.45
C GLU A 220 -14.44 -15.25 5.72
N GLU A 221 -15.39 -15.93 5.06
CA GLU A 221 -16.83 -15.77 4.65
C GLU A 221 -17.42 -17.17 4.21
N THR A 222 -18.72 -17.24 3.89
CA THR A 222 -19.52 -18.27 3.16
C THR A 222 -20.11 -19.52 3.86
N ASP A 223 -21.44 -19.69 3.68
CA ASP A 223 -22.38 -20.65 4.30
C ASP A 223 -22.32 -22.12 3.84
N VAL A 224 -22.43 -23.07 4.79
CA VAL A 224 -23.42 -24.19 4.77
C VAL A 224 -23.88 -24.48 6.22
N ASN A 225 -25.15 -24.87 6.41
CA ASN A 225 -25.85 -24.87 7.70
C ASN A 225 -25.99 -26.25 8.43
N LEU A 226 -25.99 -26.20 9.78
CA LEU A 226 -26.47 -27.21 10.77
C LEU A 226 -25.73 -28.58 10.90
N PRO A 227 -25.84 -29.32 12.04
CA PRO A 227 -26.02 -28.90 13.45
C PRO A 227 -25.23 -29.76 14.50
N ILE A 228 -25.52 -29.55 15.82
CA ILE A 228 -25.41 -30.47 16.99
C ILE A 228 -24.27 -30.27 18.05
N MET A 229 -24.72 -29.74 19.20
CA MET A 229 -24.37 -30.02 20.62
C MET A 229 -22.92 -29.98 21.16
N THR A 230 -22.74 -29.05 22.12
CA THR A 230 -21.70 -29.05 23.17
C THR A 230 -21.98 -30.05 24.31
N PRO A 231 -20.96 -30.73 24.87
CA PRO A 231 -20.96 -31.27 26.23
C PRO A 231 -20.52 -30.22 27.28
N ARG A 232 -20.60 -30.55 28.58
CA ARG A 232 -20.53 -29.58 29.71
C ARG A 232 -19.19 -29.53 30.46
N ILE A 233 -18.97 -28.40 31.14
CA ILE A 233 -17.78 -28.00 31.91
C ILE A 233 -17.54 -28.81 33.22
N ASP A 234 -18.45 -29.72 33.57
CA ASP A 234 -18.49 -30.39 34.88
C ASP A 234 -17.35 -31.41 35.15
N GLN A 235 -16.49 -31.72 34.16
CA GLN A 235 -15.53 -32.82 34.26
C GLN A 235 -14.05 -32.41 34.54
N VAL A 236 -13.73 -31.11 34.52
CA VAL A 236 -12.36 -30.62 34.82
C VAL A 236 -12.18 -30.30 36.31
N LEU A 237 -13.24 -29.81 36.98
CA LEU A 237 -13.20 -29.42 38.41
C LEU A 237 -13.07 -30.61 39.39
N ALA A 238 -13.25 -31.84 38.91
CA ALA A 238 -13.15 -33.05 39.73
C ALA A 238 -11.69 -33.43 40.10
N GLN A 239 -10.72 -33.11 39.24
CA GLN A 239 -9.35 -33.63 39.39
C GLN A 239 -8.46 -32.80 40.34
N PHE A 240 -8.85 -31.57 40.71
CA PHE A 240 -8.06 -30.69 41.57
C PHE A 240 -8.42 -30.77 43.07
N ARG A 241 -9.19 -31.79 43.50
CA ARG A 241 -9.65 -31.93 44.91
C ARG A 241 -9.38 -33.29 45.57
N GLN A 242 -8.43 -34.09 45.07
CA GLN A 242 -8.05 -35.37 45.67
C GLN A 242 -6.53 -35.60 45.78
N ARG A 243 -5.82 -34.85 46.63
CA ARG A 243 -4.47 -35.26 47.07
C ARG A 243 -3.99 -34.80 48.47
N THR A 244 -4.91 -34.62 49.42
CA THR A 244 -4.55 -34.32 50.82
C THR A 244 -5.54 -34.92 51.83
N LYS A 245 -5.25 -36.16 52.27
CA LYS A 245 -5.59 -36.68 53.62
C LYS A 245 -4.92 -38.03 53.86
N ILE A 246 -3.95 -38.07 54.78
CA ILE A 246 -3.55 -39.29 55.48
C ILE A 246 -4.38 -39.37 56.77
N LEU A 247 -4.78 -40.57 57.17
CA LEU A 247 -5.71 -40.81 58.27
C LEU A 247 -4.95 -41.24 59.55
N PRO A 248 -5.16 -40.59 60.72
CA PRO A 248 -4.64 -41.07 62.00
C PRO A 248 -5.57 -42.15 62.61
N CYS A 249 -5.05 -42.99 63.50
CA CYS A 249 -5.79 -44.11 64.09
C CYS A 249 -5.84 -44.07 65.64
N THR A 250 -7.04 -44.33 66.19
CA THR A 250 -7.35 -44.90 67.52
C THR A 250 -6.51 -44.50 68.76
N THR A 251 -7.09 -43.58 69.55
CA THR A 251 -7.33 -43.66 71.01
C THR A 251 -6.66 -44.75 71.89
N THR A 252 -6.00 -44.31 72.98
CA THR A 252 -6.20 -44.89 74.34
C THR A 252 -5.79 -43.96 75.50
N SER A 253 -6.75 -43.64 76.37
CA SER A 253 -6.71 -43.47 77.85
C SER A 253 -5.51 -42.88 78.64
N SER A 254 -5.88 -42.07 79.66
CA SER A 254 -5.18 -41.76 80.95
C SER A 254 -3.90 -40.91 80.91
N SER A 255 -3.63 -39.99 81.86
CA SER A 255 -4.44 -39.34 82.94
C SER A 255 -3.72 -38.06 83.43
N THR A 256 -4.38 -37.23 84.26
CA THR A 256 -3.83 -36.33 85.32
C THR A 256 -2.37 -35.82 85.17
N GLU A 257 -2.04 -34.52 85.18
CA GLU A 257 -2.76 -33.28 85.54
C GLU A 257 -1.93 -32.06 84.98
N ILE A 258 -1.95 -30.77 85.36
CA ILE A 258 -2.47 -30.00 86.51
C ILE A 258 -2.70 -28.51 86.09
N MET A 259 -3.41 -27.70 86.91
CA MET A 259 -3.48 -26.20 86.98
C MET A 259 -3.38 -25.34 85.68
N SER A 260 -4.43 -24.60 85.24
CA SER A 260 -5.04 -23.36 85.80
C SER A 260 -4.22 -22.07 85.55
N SER A 261 -4.77 -20.87 85.26
CA SER A 261 -6.16 -20.43 84.96
C SER A 261 -6.20 -18.91 84.69
N SER A 262 -7.04 -18.43 83.76
CA SER A 262 -7.68 -17.09 83.87
C SER A 262 -8.84 -16.89 82.87
N GLU A 263 -10.05 -17.01 83.41
CA GLU A 263 -11.33 -16.43 82.97
C GLU A 263 -11.32 -14.87 83.04
N PRO A 264 -12.43 -14.11 82.84
CA PRO A 264 -13.80 -14.47 82.38
C PRO A 264 -14.48 -13.51 81.34
N GLU A 265 -15.57 -13.95 80.71
CA GLU A 265 -16.90 -13.27 80.50
C GLU A 265 -17.05 -11.82 79.93
N LYS A 266 -18.21 -11.28 79.51
CA LYS A 266 -19.54 -11.71 78.95
C LYS A 266 -20.24 -10.48 78.32
N ILE A 267 -21.27 -10.71 77.49
CA ILE A 267 -22.48 -9.89 77.14
C ILE A 267 -22.94 -10.43 75.77
N LYS A 268 -24.13 -11.01 75.50
CA LYS A 268 -25.41 -11.22 76.22
C LYS A 268 -26.41 -10.04 76.27
N PHE A 269 -27.24 -9.91 75.23
CA PHE A 269 -28.73 -9.96 75.23
C PHE A 269 -29.16 -10.04 73.74
N ASP A 270 -30.01 -10.92 73.19
CA ASP A 270 -31.08 -11.85 73.64
C ASP A 270 -32.52 -11.33 73.43
N ASN A 271 -33.44 -12.25 73.08
CA ASN A 271 -34.90 -12.13 72.84
C ASN A 271 -35.41 -11.48 71.53
N ASP A 272 -36.60 -11.80 71.00
CA ASP A 272 -37.33 -13.09 70.86
C ASP A 272 -38.56 -12.90 69.91
N SER A 273 -39.48 -13.88 69.86
CA SER A 273 -40.93 -13.75 69.61
C SER A 273 -41.47 -13.76 68.17
N ARG A 274 -40.69 -14.25 67.18
CA ARG A 274 -41.22 -14.52 65.82
C ARG A 274 -41.34 -15.99 65.40
N ILE A 275 -40.92 -16.95 66.24
CA ILE A 275 -41.16 -18.38 66.05
C ILE A 275 -42.28 -18.85 66.99
N LYS A 276 -43.51 -18.37 66.73
CA LYS A 276 -44.76 -18.86 67.36
C LYS A 276 -46.08 -18.35 66.75
N LYS A 277 -46.06 -17.63 65.61
CA LYS A 277 -47.23 -16.89 65.09
C LYS A 277 -47.66 -17.19 63.65
N LEU A 278 -47.18 -18.29 63.06
CA LEU A 278 -47.66 -18.78 61.76
C LEU A 278 -48.24 -20.21 61.82
N GLU A 279 -48.19 -20.87 62.97
CA GLU A 279 -48.86 -22.16 63.20
C GLU A 279 -50.35 -22.00 63.55
N GLU A 280 -50.81 -20.80 63.90
CA GLU A 280 -52.22 -20.50 64.21
C GLU A 280 -53.09 -20.19 62.97
N GLN A 281 -52.51 -20.04 61.77
CA GLN A 281 -53.22 -19.52 60.59
C GLN A 281 -53.88 -20.58 59.67
N ILE A 282 -53.85 -21.87 60.03
CA ILE A 282 -54.27 -22.95 59.11
C ILE A 282 -55.69 -23.52 59.38
N SER A 283 -56.28 -23.33 60.56
CA SER A 283 -57.37 -24.22 61.03
C SER A 283 -58.70 -23.58 61.45
N HIS A 284 -58.99 -22.30 61.15
CA HIS A 284 -60.33 -21.74 61.44
C HIS A 284 -60.89 -20.77 60.38
N LEU A 285 -62.19 -20.97 60.06
CA LEU A 285 -63.05 -20.17 59.15
C LEU A 285 -62.73 -20.39 57.66
N LEU A 286 -63.21 -21.47 56.99
CA LEU A 286 -64.59 -21.99 56.91
C LEU A 286 -65.60 -21.00 56.30
N GLN A 287 -66.06 -21.35 55.08
CA GLN A 287 -67.47 -21.33 54.60
C GLN A 287 -68.00 -20.16 53.72
N LYS A 288 -68.23 -20.49 52.42
CA LYS A 288 -69.19 -19.88 51.43
C LYS A 288 -68.87 -18.45 50.92
N VAL A 289 -69.18 -18.02 49.68
CA VAL A 289 -69.65 -18.61 48.38
C VAL A 289 -69.36 -17.50 47.30
N THR A 290 -69.07 -17.71 46.01
CA THR A 290 -69.66 -18.59 44.95
C THR A 290 -68.66 -18.84 43.79
N ASN A 291 -68.92 -19.90 42.99
CA ASN A 291 -68.72 -20.15 41.54
C ASN A 291 -67.99 -19.11 40.62
N SER A 292 -67.34 -19.47 39.49
CA SER A 292 -67.62 -20.62 38.58
C SER A 292 -66.44 -21.10 37.69
N SER A 293 -66.56 -22.35 37.17
CA SER A 293 -65.92 -22.96 35.96
C SER A 293 -64.37 -23.09 35.90
N LYS A 294 -63.73 -24.29 35.88
CA LYS A 294 -63.78 -25.50 34.98
C LYS A 294 -62.81 -25.42 33.76
N ALA A 295 -62.22 -26.49 33.19
CA ALA A 295 -62.14 -27.94 33.48
C ALA A 295 -61.10 -28.65 32.52
N ASP A 296 -60.64 -29.92 32.64
CA ASP A 296 -60.35 -30.82 33.79
C ASP A 296 -59.52 -32.09 33.35
N VAL A 297 -58.22 -32.15 33.65
CA VAL A 297 -57.50 -33.37 34.19
C VAL A 297 -57.20 -34.58 33.22
N THR A 298 -56.83 -35.76 33.75
CA THR A 298 -55.80 -36.71 33.22
C THR A 298 -56.23 -38.18 33.01
N MET A 299 -55.57 -38.87 32.06
CA MET A 299 -55.10 -40.28 32.08
C MET A 299 -56.08 -41.50 32.07
N LYS A 300 -55.56 -42.58 31.43
CA LYS A 300 -55.93 -44.03 31.48
C LYS A 300 -57.12 -44.62 30.68
N ALA A 301 -56.73 -45.38 29.64
CA ALA A 301 -57.08 -46.79 29.36
C ALA A 301 -58.51 -47.25 28.95
N LYS A 302 -58.58 -47.82 27.72
CA LYS A 302 -59.43 -48.93 27.22
C LYS A 302 -60.91 -49.05 27.67
N LYS A 303 -61.83 -48.92 26.70
CA LYS A 303 -62.59 -50.07 26.17
C LYS A 303 -63.17 -49.85 24.77
N GLU A 304 -63.79 -50.88 24.20
CA GLU A 304 -64.29 -50.97 22.81
C GLU A 304 -65.77 -50.53 22.65
N THR A 305 -66.22 -50.35 21.38
CA THR A 305 -67.56 -50.69 20.78
C THR A 305 -68.88 -50.40 21.55
N ASP A 306 -70.00 -49.99 20.94
CA ASP A 306 -70.41 -49.94 19.53
C ASP A 306 -71.71 -49.10 19.34
N PHE A 307 -72.19 -48.97 18.09
CA PHE A 307 -73.52 -48.45 17.66
C PHE A 307 -73.79 -46.93 17.89
N THR A 308 -74.59 -46.23 17.05
CA THR A 308 -75.44 -46.65 15.91
C THR A 308 -75.44 -45.61 14.77
N SER A 309 -75.98 -46.03 13.62
CA SER A 309 -76.38 -45.32 12.39
C SER A 309 -77.19 -44.00 12.63
N ASP A 310 -77.53 -43.16 11.63
CA ASP A 310 -78.04 -43.54 10.31
C ASP A 310 -78.09 -42.45 9.21
N SER A 311 -78.47 -42.90 8.01
CA SER A 311 -78.79 -42.19 6.75
C SER A 311 -77.61 -41.69 5.89
N GLY A 312 -77.65 -41.84 4.56
CA GLY A 312 -78.62 -42.56 3.72
C GLY A 312 -78.21 -42.58 2.24
N SER A 313 -78.61 -43.61 1.49
CA SER A 313 -78.07 -43.91 0.15
C SER A 313 -79.13 -43.96 -0.96
N GLU A 314 -79.05 -43.04 -1.94
CA GLU A 314 -79.67 -43.14 -3.28
C GLU A 314 -78.74 -42.47 -4.32
N SER A 315 -78.41 -43.09 -5.46
CA SER A 315 -79.18 -43.34 -6.70
C SER A 315 -79.10 -42.16 -7.71
N GLY A 316 -78.84 -42.43 -9.01
CA GLY A 316 -78.73 -41.33 -10.00
C GLY A 316 -77.86 -41.55 -11.26
N LYS A 317 -78.37 -42.36 -12.20
CA LYS A 317 -78.34 -42.18 -13.67
C LYS A 317 -77.32 -41.23 -14.39
N GLU A 318 -76.70 -41.82 -15.43
CA GLU A 318 -76.69 -41.35 -16.84
C GLU A 318 -75.75 -40.23 -17.41
N ASN A 319 -74.93 -40.69 -18.38
CA ASN A 319 -74.75 -40.18 -19.75
C ASN A 319 -74.08 -38.82 -20.10
N ARG A 320 -73.07 -38.96 -21.01
CA ARG A 320 -72.69 -38.03 -22.12
C ARG A 320 -71.98 -36.72 -21.72
N LYS A 321 -71.06 -36.14 -22.51
CA LYS A 321 -70.38 -36.52 -23.78
C LYS A 321 -69.02 -35.80 -23.78
N ALA A 322 -67.89 -36.47 -24.02
CA ALA A 322 -67.19 -36.57 -25.33
C ALA A 322 -66.40 -35.28 -25.73
N THR A 323 -65.32 -35.31 -26.52
CA THR A 323 -64.90 -36.29 -27.55
C THR A 323 -63.36 -36.24 -27.66
N LYS A 324 -62.61 -37.34 -27.44
CA LYS A 324 -61.99 -38.27 -28.45
C LYS A 324 -60.97 -37.61 -29.40
N ARG A 325 -59.91 -38.26 -29.92
CA ARG A 325 -59.32 -39.63 -29.81
C ARG A 325 -57.84 -39.54 -30.34
N SER A 326 -56.99 -40.57 -30.39
CA SER A 326 -57.21 -42.03 -30.52
C SER A 326 -56.21 -42.90 -29.73
N LYS A 327 -56.66 -44.13 -29.42
CA LYS A 327 -55.81 -45.29 -29.10
C LYS A 327 -55.70 -46.16 -30.36
N LEU A 328 -54.71 -47.07 -30.42
CA LEU A 328 -54.84 -48.54 -30.65
C LEU A 328 -53.41 -49.18 -30.76
N PRO A 329 -53.24 -50.53 -30.73
CA PRO A 329 -52.01 -51.16 -30.20
C PRO A 329 -51.28 -52.14 -31.14
N ASN A 330 -50.24 -52.79 -30.59
CA ASN A 330 -49.53 -54.01 -31.03
C ASN A 330 -48.61 -53.91 -32.27
N TYR A 331 -47.31 -54.19 -32.10
CA TYR A 331 -46.71 -55.49 -32.53
C TYR A 331 -45.28 -55.70 -31.94
N ARG A 332 -44.75 -56.93 -32.09
CA ARG A 332 -43.56 -57.52 -31.41
C ARG A 332 -42.18 -57.03 -31.95
N LYS A 333 -41.11 -57.03 -31.11
CA LYS A 333 -39.93 -57.97 -31.09
C LYS A 333 -38.59 -57.39 -30.57
N SER A 334 -37.89 -58.19 -29.74
CA SER A 334 -36.42 -58.47 -29.66
C SER A 334 -35.31 -57.40 -29.77
N THR A 335 -34.19 -57.47 -29.03
CA THR A 335 -33.83 -58.16 -27.76
C THR A 335 -32.49 -57.59 -27.24
N LEU A 336 -32.21 -57.83 -25.95
CA LEU A 336 -30.90 -58.03 -25.28
C LEU A 336 -29.69 -57.09 -25.52
N SER A 337 -29.24 -56.60 -24.37
CA SER A 337 -27.99 -55.94 -24.00
C SER A 337 -26.75 -56.87 -23.97
N THR A 338 -25.51 -56.33 -23.89
CA THR A 338 -24.70 -56.29 -22.63
C THR A 338 -23.21 -55.82 -22.67
N LYS A 339 -22.78 -55.27 -21.51
CA LYS A 339 -21.49 -55.39 -20.76
C LYS A 339 -20.10 -54.95 -21.31
N LEU A 340 -19.46 -54.12 -20.46
CA LEU A 340 -18.09 -54.15 -19.85
C LEU A 340 -16.79 -53.89 -20.66
N ARG A 341 -16.17 -52.71 -20.38
CA ARG A 341 -14.90 -52.39 -19.65
C ARG A 341 -13.63 -53.29 -19.78
N SER A 342 -12.46 -52.62 -19.77
CA SER A 342 -11.08 -53.10 -19.44
C SER A 342 -10.21 -53.66 -20.59
N GLN A 343 -8.86 -53.75 -20.56
CA GLN A 343 -7.75 -52.79 -20.28
C GLN A 343 -6.38 -53.48 -20.63
N ARG A 344 -5.35 -52.76 -21.15
CA ARG A 344 -3.98 -53.26 -21.56
C ARG A 344 -4.01 -54.31 -22.71
N GLY A 345 -2.96 -54.54 -23.53
CA GLY A 345 -1.66 -53.88 -23.75
C GLY A 345 -0.60 -54.84 -24.35
N LYS A 346 0.41 -54.30 -25.08
CA LYS A 346 1.72 -54.91 -25.52
C LYS A 346 1.82 -55.87 -26.74
N LEU A 347 2.75 -55.50 -27.66
CA LEU A 347 3.74 -56.32 -28.43
C LEU A 347 3.23 -57.33 -29.51
N SER A 348 4.02 -57.80 -30.52
CA SER A 348 5.20 -57.26 -31.25
C SER A 348 5.68 -58.23 -32.38
N ALA A 349 5.77 -57.78 -33.65
CA ALA A 349 6.61 -58.34 -34.74
C ALA A 349 6.81 -57.24 -35.82
N ARG A 350 7.96 -57.02 -36.51
CA ARG A 350 8.85 -57.87 -37.34
C ARG A 350 8.15 -58.40 -38.61
N GLU A 351 8.66 -58.24 -39.85
CA GLU A 351 9.96 -57.73 -40.38
C GLU A 351 9.79 -56.98 -41.73
N GLN A 352 10.85 -56.27 -42.18
CA GLN A 352 11.20 -55.99 -43.61
C GLN A 352 10.21 -55.14 -44.46
N GLU A 353 10.61 -54.40 -45.52
CA GLU A 353 11.93 -53.89 -45.94
C GLU A 353 11.77 -52.58 -46.77
N LYS A 354 12.87 -52.14 -47.39
CA LYS A 354 13.00 -51.19 -48.52
C LYS A 354 12.15 -51.60 -49.75
N ASP A 355 11.87 -50.79 -50.79
CA ASP A 355 12.38 -49.48 -51.23
C ASP A 355 11.42 -48.76 -52.24
N PHE A 356 11.68 -47.48 -52.55
CA PHE A 356 11.40 -46.75 -53.83
C PHE A 356 9.97 -46.37 -54.36
N ILE A 357 9.66 -45.06 -54.24
CA ILE A 357 9.38 -44.06 -55.32
C ILE A 357 8.03 -44.00 -56.13
N LYS A 358 7.36 -42.82 -56.04
CA LYS A 358 6.40 -42.13 -56.99
C LYS A 358 5.00 -42.79 -57.20
N PRO A 359 3.92 -42.07 -57.62
CA PRO A 359 3.79 -40.98 -58.64
C PRO A 359 3.77 -39.52 -58.09
N LYS A 360 4.32 -38.49 -58.77
CA LYS A 360 3.82 -37.67 -59.93
C LYS A 360 2.66 -36.72 -59.56
N PHE A 361 2.59 -35.43 -59.94
CA PHE A 361 3.37 -34.45 -60.75
C PHE A 361 2.68 -33.05 -60.53
N GLN A 362 3.11 -31.82 -60.87
CA GLN A 362 4.33 -31.11 -61.36
C GLN A 362 4.04 -29.57 -61.31
N GLU A 363 4.95 -28.58 -61.31
CA GLU A 363 6.39 -28.49 -60.95
C GLU A 363 6.89 -27.01 -60.84
N SER A 364 8.14 -26.82 -60.37
CA SER A 364 9.26 -25.93 -60.78
C SER A 364 9.06 -24.52 -61.46
N HIS A 365 9.98 -23.53 -61.37
CA HIS A 365 11.34 -23.43 -60.79
C HIS A 365 11.78 -21.96 -60.50
N ILE A 366 12.76 -21.77 -59.57
CA ILE A 366 13.89 -20.78 -59.52
C ILE A 366 13.58 -19.27 -59.66
N LYS A 367 13.89 -18.31 -58.76
CA LYS A 367 14.92 -18.07 -57.70
C LYS A 367 16.19 -17.34 -58.21
N GLU A 368 16.43 -16.09 -57.77
CA GLU A 368 17.71 -15.39 -58.03
C GLU A 368 18.04 -14.31 -56.98
N GLN A 369 19.29 -14.30 -56.47
CA GLN A 369 19.97 -13.17 -55.80
C GLN A 369 21.40 -13.58 -55.42
N GLU A 370 22.44 -12.82 -55.85
CA GLU A 370 23.61 -12.43 -55.03
C GLU A 370 24.57 -11.45 -55.76
N SER A 371 25.60 -10.97 -55.06
CA SER A 371 26.52 -9.84 -55.37
C SER A 371 27.51 -10.08 -56.54
N SER A 372 28.15 -9.08 -57.16
CA SER A 372 29.12 -8.16 -56.50
C SER A 372 29.85 -7.14 -57.44
N SER A 373 30.27 -6.00 -56.82
CA SER A 373 31.50 -5.21 -57.06
C SER A 373 31.79 -4.40 -58.37
N PRO A 374 32.69 -3.37 -58.34
CA PRO A 374 32.73 -2.27 -59.35
C PRO A 374 34.13 -1.88 -59.94
N ALA A 375 34.19 -1.01 -60.98
CA ALA A 375 35.20 0.07 -61.20
C ALA A 375 35.13 0.77 -62.61
N SER A 376 35.70 2.00 -62.71
CA SER A 376 36.23 2.74 -63.90
C SER A 376 35.35 3.04 -65.15
N GLU A 377 35.59 4.07 -65.99
CA GLU A 377 36.09 5.45 -65.83
C GLU A 377 35.89 6.27 -67.16
N ILE A 378 36.20 7.59 -67.17
CA ILE A 378 36.62 8.44 -68.32
C ILE A 378 35.60 8.83 -69.45
N ALA A 379 35.03 10.03 -69.30
CA ALA A 379 35.06 11.22 -70.20
C ALA A 379 34.43 11.30 -71.63
N SER A 380 34.21 12.57 -72.04
CA SER A 380 34.03 13.12 -73.41
C SER A 380 32.62 13.10 -74.05
N LEU A 381 32.20 13.99 -74.97
CA LEU A 381 32.35 15.47 -75.22
C LEU A 381 31.61 15.80 -76.55
N LYS A 382 31.20 17.08 -76.78
CA LYS A 382 30.85 17.69 -78.12
C LYS A 382 29.52 17.23 -78.80
N ILE A 383 28.79 18.00 -79.67
CA ILE A 383 28.76 19.45 -80.05
C ILE A 383 27.45 19.83 -80.83
N VAL A 384 27.02 21.11 -80.81
CA VAL A 384 26.22 21.94 -81.79
C VAL A 384 25.25 21.24 -82.79
N GLY A 385 23.94 21.56 -82.87
CA GLY A 385 23.31 22.80 -83.42
C GLY A 385 22.72 22.55 -84.84
N LYS A 386 21.96 23.40 -85.55
CA LYS A 386 21.52 24.82 -85.43
C LYS A 386 20.12 25.03 -86.09
N THR A 387 19.53 26.22 -85.97
CA THR A 387 18.37 26.75 -86.75
C THR A 387 18.87 27.70 -87.87
N PRO A 388 18.11 28.63 -88.56
CA PRO A 388 16.65 28.81 -88.84
C PRO A 388 16.28 29.28 -90.30
N LYS A 389 14.96 29.52 -90.60
CA LYS A 389 14.41 30.40 -91.71
C LYS A 389 14.64 29.91 -93.17
N LYS A 390 13.99 30.39 -94.27
CA LYS A 390 13.24 31.65 -94.56
C LYS A 390 11.86 31.46 -95.30
N LEU A 391 11.57 32.13 -96.45
CA LEU A 391 10.22 32.72 -96.75
C LEU A 391 9.98 33.14 -98.25
N SER A 392 8.70 33.28 -98.71
CA SER A 392 8.13 33.93 -99.95
C SER A 392 8.17 33.18 -101.32
N GLY A 393 7.33 33.42 -102.36
CA GLY A 393 6.04 34.17 -102.49
C GLY A 393 5.53 34.53 -103.94
N LEU A 394 4.18 34.58 -104.15
CA LEU A 394 3.32 35.40 -105.08
C LEU A 394 3.35 35.38 -106.66
N LYS A 395 2.12 35.34 -107.27
CA LYS A 395 1.63 35.84 -108.62
C LYS A 395 2.07 35.08 -109.91
N SER A 396 1.44 35.17 -111.12
CA SER A 396 0.36 36.02 -111.73
C SER A 396 -0.55 35.28 -112.78
N GLN A 397 -1.28 35.99 -113.68
CA GLN A 397 -2.41 35.51 -114.51
C GLN A 397 -2.15 35.35 -116.05
N MET A 398 -3.12 34.72 -116.76
CA MET A 398 -3.80 35.12 -118.03
C MET A 398 -3.66 34.31 -119.38
N LYS A 399 -4.84 33.86 -119.87
CA LYS A 399 -5.40 33.88 -121.26
C LYS A 399 -4.92 32.96 -122.43
N THR A 400 -5.84 32.04 -122.81
CA THR A 400 -6.37 31.71 -124.17
C THR A 400 -5.48 31.31 -125.37
N LEU A 401 -5.71 30.11 -125.94
CA LEU A 401 -6.37 29.92 -127.26
C LEU A 401 -6.75 28.43 -127.55
N ASN A 402 -7.36 28.18 -128.71
CA ASN A 402 -8.27 27.06 -129.05
C ASN A 402 -7.63 25.87 -129.84
N VAL A 403 -8.29 24.68 -129.77
CA VAL A 403 -8.51 23.69 -130.89
C VAL A 403 -7.27 22.86 -131.38
N ASP A 404 -7.33 21.55 -131.69
CA ASP A 404 -8.45 20.58 -131.84
C ASP A 404 -8.09 19.11 -131.45
N SER A 405 -9.12 18.24 -131.45
CA SER A 405 -9.09 16.80 -131.76
C SER A 405 -8.08 15.87 -131.04
N GLY A 406 -8.28 15.67 -129.72
CA GLY A 406 -7.68 14.57 -128.93
C GLY A 406 -8.56 14.09 -127.76
N ILE A 407 -9.86 14.37 -127.82
CA ILE A 407 -10.62 14.81 -126.63
C ILE A 407 -11.29 13.69 -125.79
N GLN A 408 -11.32 12.41 -126.22
CA GLN A 408 -12.01 11.36 -125.46
C GLN A 408 -11.13 10.47 -124.55
N GLU A 409 -9.86 10.24 -124.88
CA GLU A 409 -8.97 9.40 -124.06
C GLU A 409 -8.26 10.20 -122.95
N GLU A 410 -7.76 11.41 -123.24
CA GLU A 410 -7.20 12.28 -122.19
C GLU A 410 -8.21 12.63 -121.10
N PHE A 411 -9.48 12.85 -121.45
CA PHE A 411 -10.51 13.20 -120.47
C PHE A 411 -10.83 12.04 -119.52
N THR A 412 -10.85 10.79 -120.01
CA THR A 412 -11.11 9.61 -119.17
C THR A 412 -9.92 9.28 -118.25
N TYR A 413 -8.68 9.38 -118.74
CA TYR A 413 -7.50 9.24 -117.89
C TYR A 413 -7.37 10.36 -116.85
N ARG A 414 -7.62 11.63 -117.21
CA ARG A 414 -7.59 12.74 -116.25
C ARG A 414 -8.70 12.64 -115.20
N ALA A 415 -9.90 12.20 -115.56
CA ALA A 415 -10.97 11.93 -114.60
C ALA A 415 -10.59 10.81 -113.61
N LEU A 416 -10.07 9.68 -114.09
CA LEU A 416 -9.61 8.57 -113.23
C LEU A 416 -8.49 8.98 -112.27
N ILE A 417 -7.54 9.81 -112.71
CA ILE A 417 -6.48 10.36 -111.84
C ILE A 417 -7.10 11.29 -110.79
N GLN A 418 -8.05 12.14 -111.19
CA GLN A 418 -8.71 13.09 -110.28
C GLN A 418 -9.60 12.38 -109.23
N GLU A 419 -10.25 11.27 -109.60
CA GLU A 419 -10.94 10.39 -108.64
C GLU A 419 -9.96 9.67 -107.71
N LEU A 420 -8.85 9.14 -108.24
CA LEU A 420 -7.81 8.48 -107.45
C LEU A 420 -7.18 9.43 -106.42
N ASP A 421 -6.94 10.69 -106.78
CA ASP A 421 -6.38 11.69 -105.87
C ASP A 421 -7.42 12.22 -104.87
N GLN A 422 -8.70 12.34 -105.24
CA GLN A 422 -9.77 12.56 -104.26
C GLN A 422 -9.91 11.39 -103.28
N GLU A 423 -9.74 10.15 -103.75
CA GLU A 423 -9.81 8.94 -102.93
C GLU A 423 -8.59 8.81 -102.01
N ARG A 424 -7.39 9.20 -102.47
CA ARG A 424 -6.20 9.40 -101.63
C ARG A 424 -6.42 10.50 -100.59
N GLU A 425 -7.04 11.62 -100.95
CA GLU A 425 -7.32 12.71 -100.01
C GLU A 425 -8.35 12.30 -98.95
N LYS A 426 -9.40 11.55 -99.33
CA LYS A 426 -10.35 10.91 -98.40
C LYS A 426 -9.64 9.95 -97.44
N ARG A 427 -8.78 9.07 -97.95
CA ARG A 427 -8.01 8.11 -97.12
C ARG A 427 -7.02 8.82 -96.19
N TRP A 428 -6.33 9.86 -96.66
CA TRP A 428 -5.44 10.66 -95.82
C TRP A 428 -6.22 11.41 -94.73
N LYS A 429 -7.40 11.97 -95.04
CA LYS A 429 -8.30 12.57 -94.04
C LYS A 429 -8.80 11.54 -93.02
N ALA A 430 -9.12 10.31 -93.46
CA ALA A 430 -9.50 9.21 -92.58
C ALA A 430 -8.34 8.75 -91.67
N GLU A 431 -7.14 8.56 -92.22
CA GLU A 431 -5.92 8.19 -91.48
C GLU A 431 -5.53 9.29 -90.46
N GLN A 432 -5.71 10.57 -90.81
CA GLN A 432 -5.53 11.70 -89.89
C GLN A 432 -6.60 11.72 -88.78
N ALA A 433 -7.83 11.31 -89.06
CA ALA A 433 -8.87 11.14 -88.04
C ALA A 433 -8.58 9.93 -87.14
N GLU A 434 -8.16 8.80 -87.70
CA GLU A 434 -7.76 7.59 -86.99
C GLU A 434 -6.56 7.83 -86.06
N LYS A 435 -5.55 8.58 -86.52
CA LYS A 435 -4.40 8.98 -85.70
C LYS A 435 -4.82 9.88 -84.53
N LYS A 436 -5.66 10.88 -84.77
CA LYS A 436 -6.21 11.74 -83.71
C LYS A 436 -7.06 10.96 -82.71
N LEU A 437 -7.92 10.05 -83.17
CA LEU A 437 -8.68 9.15 -82.30
C LEU A 437 -7.76 8.22 -81.50
N SER A 438 -6.70 7.69 -82.11
CA SER A 438 -5.70 6.86 -81.44
C SER A 438 -4.91 7.64 -80.37
N GLU A 439 -4.62 8.91 -80.62
CA GLU A 439 -4.00 9.82 -79.64
C GLU A 439 -4.95 10.15 -78.50
N SER A 440 -6.23 10.46 -78.78
CA SER A 440 -7.27 10.66 -77.76
C SER A 440 -7.51 9.40 -76.92
N ILE A 441 -7.55 8.22 -77.53
CA ILE A 441 -7.68 6.93 -76.82
C ILE A 441 -6.46 6.69 -75.92
N LYS A 442 -5.23 7.01 -76.37
CA LYS A 442 -4.03 6.93 -75.53
C LYS A 442 -4.04 7.92 -74.37
N GLN A 443 -4.54 9.13 -74.57
CA GLN A 443 -4.71 10.13 -73.51
C GLN A 443 -5.72 9.64 -72.46
N LEU A 444 -6.90 9.17 -72.88
CA LEU A 444 -7.91 8.58 -71.99
C LEU A 444 -7.39 7.33 -71.26
N GLN A 445 -6.60 6.48 -71.93
CA GLN A 445 -5.97 5.30 -71.30
C GLN A 445 -4.88 5.65 -70.30
N ASN A 446 -4.25 6.82 -70.40
CA ASN A 446 -3.28 7.30 -69.41
C ASN A 446 -4.00 7.94 -68.22
N GLN A 447 -5.02 8.79 -68.48
CA GLN A 447 -5.89 9.34 -67.43
C GLN A 447 -6.54 8.22 -66.60
N ALA A 448 -7.07 7.17 -67.24
CA ALA A 448 -7.65 6.00 -66.56
C ALA A 448 -6.62 5.06 -65.87
N LYS A 449 -5.32 5.34 -65.98
CA LYS A 449 -4.27 4.75 -65.13
C LYS A 449 -3.95 5.67 -63.96
N GLU A 450 -3.74 6.96 -64.24
CA GLU A 450 -3.51 7.99 -63.22
C GLU A 450 -4.63 8.01 -62.16
N GLU A 451 -5.90 7.90 -62.58
CA GLU A 451 -7.06 7.75 -61.68
C GLU A 451 -6.99 6.48 -60.82
N LYS A 452 -6.53 5.34 -61.37
CA LYS A 452 -6.38 4.08 -60.63
C LYS A 452 -5.21 4.13 -59.65
N ASP A 453 -4.11 4.76 -60.04
CA ASP A 453 -2.94 4.94 -59.18
C ASP A 453 -3.32 5.86 -58.00
N ILE A 454 -4.00 6.98 -58.27
CA ILE A 454 -4.59 7.86 -57.24
C ILE A 454 -5.57 7.09 -56.34
N GLN A 455 -6.47 6.28 -56.92
CA GLN A 455 -7.42 5.47 -56.14
C GLN A 455 -6.70 4.44 -55.26
N SER A 456 -5.62 3.81 -55.74
CA SER A 456 -4.82 2.85 -54.95
C SER A 456 -4.11 3.54 -53.76
N VAL A 457 -3.58 4.74 -53.97
CA VAL A 457 -2.96 5.56 -52.91
C VAL A 457 -4.01 6.04 -51.91
N ALA A 458 -5.22 6.39 -52.37
CA ALA A 458 -6.36 6.72 -51.50
C ALA A 458 -6.76 5.51 -50.61
N VAL A 459 -6.90 4.31 -51.18
CA VAL A 459 -7.17 3.08 -50.40
C VAL A 459 -6.07 2.86 -49.37
N TYR A 460 -4.79 2.80 -49.79
CA TYR A 460 -3.66 2.58 -48.88
C TYR A 460 -3.57 3.61 -47.74
N THR A 461 -3.81 4.90 -48.02
CA THR A 461 -3.82 5.95 -46.99
C THR A 461 -5.02 5.84 -46.05
N THR A 462 -6.21 5.47 -46.53
CA THR A 462 -7.36 5.21 -45.65
C THR A 462 -7.17 3.98 -44.75
N ASP A 463 -6.56 2.91 -45.25
CA ASP A 463 -6.28 1.71 -44.43
C ASP A 463 -5.17 1.98 -43.40
N ARG A 464 -4.12 2.73 -43.76
CA ARG A 464 -3.13 3.21 -42.79
C ARG A 464 -3.75 4.12 -41.72
N LEU A 465 -4.73 4.95 -42.08
CA LEU A 465 -5.46 5.79 -41.12
C LEU A 465 -6.36 4.94 -40.20
N ARG A 466 -7.08 3.93 -40.74
CA ARG A 466 -7.85 2.96 -39.96
C ARG A 466 -6.97 2.23 -38.95
N GLU A 467 -5.79 1.78 -39.36
CA GLU A 467 -4.84 1.07 -38.51
C GLU A 467 -4.33 1.96 -37.36
N LEU A 468 -4.03 3.24 -37.62
CA LEU A 468 -3.65 4.22 -36.60
C LEU A 468 -4.80 4.50 -35.61
N ILE A 469 -6.02 4.72 -36.10
CA ILE A 469 -7.21 4.90 -35.25
C ILE A 469 -7.47 3.65 -34.39
N LEU A 470 -7.23 2.45 -34.91
CA LEU A 470 -7.35 1.21 -34.15
C LEU A 470 -6.27 1.10 -33.06
N ARG A 471 -5.02 1.49 -33.37
CA ARG A 471 -3.94 1.59 -32.36
C ARG A 471 -4.29 2.59 -31.25
N GLU A 472 -4.81 3.77 -31.59
CA GLU A 472 -5.25 4.75 -30.60
C GLU A 472 -6.42 4.26 -29.75
N ARG A 473 -7.46 3.66 -30.35
CA ARG A 473 -8.55 3.01 -29.61
C ARG A 473 -8.01 1.97 -28.63
N ASN A 474 -7.07 1.13 -29.08
CA ASN A 474 -6.44 0.08 -28.26
C ASN A 474 -5.43 0.62 -27.22
N ALA A 475 -4.92 1.85 -27.37
CA ALA A 475 -4.16 2.52 -26.32
C ALA A 475 -5.11 3.15 -25.28
N LYS A 476 -6.19 3.79 -25.73
CA LYS A 476 -7.22 4.41 -24.91
C LYS A 476 -7.96 3.39 -24.03
N THR A 477 -8.25 2.19 -24.51
CA THR A 477 -8.87 1.12 -23.71
C THR A 477 -7.93 0.61 -22.61
N ARG A 478 -6.62 0.46 -22.90
CA ARG A 478 -5.62 0.12 -21.87
C ARG A 478 -5.54 1.20 -20.80
N LEU A 479 -5.36 2.47 -21.17
CA LEU A 479 -5.36 3.59 -20.23
C LEU A 479 -6.66 3.68 -19.41
N GLN A 480 -7.81 3.26 -19.94
CA GLN A 480 -9.07 3.17 -19.20
C GLN A 480 -9.17 1.99 -18.22
N ILE A 481 -8.37 0.94 -18.41
CA ILE A 481 -8.19 -0.16 -17.45
C ILE A 481 -7.22 0.30 -16.36
N ASP A 482 -6.07 0.89 -16.74
CA ASP A 482 -5.04 1.39 -15.83
C ASP A 482 -5.64 2.45 -14.86
N ILE A 483 -6.40 3.41 -15.38
CA ILE A 483 -7.12 4.43 -14.59
C ILE A 483 -8.18 3.81 -13.66
N ARG A 484 -8.70 2.62 -13.97
CA ARG A 484 -9.65 1.92 -13.10
C ARG A 484 -8.92 1.20 -11.97
N GLN A 485 -7.84 0.47 -12.28
CA GLN A 485 -7.00 -0.20 -11.30
C GLN A 485 -6.45 0.79 -10.26
N VAL A 486 -5.88 1.92 -10.71
CA VAL A 486 -5.38 2.98 -9.82
C VAL A 486 -6.49 3.59 -8.94
N LYS A 487 -7.75 3.63 -9.40
CA LYS A 487 -8.89 4.07 -8.57
C LYS A 487 -9.29 3.01 -7.54
N GLU A 488 -9.36 1.75 -7.93
CA GLU A 488 -9.67 0.64 -7.03
C GLU A 488 -8.59 0.48 -5.95
N GLU A 489 -7.31 0.70 -6.29
CA GLU A 489 -6.19 0.75 -5.36
C GLU A 489 -6.26 1.97 -4.43
N ALA A 490 -6.53 3.17 -4.96
CA ALA A 490 -6.72 4.37 -4.13
C ALA A 490 -7.91 4.24 -3.17
N GLU A 491 -9.00 3.57 -3.56
CA GLU A 491 -10.14 3.31 -2.68
C GLU A 491 -9.83 2.26 -1.61
N LYS A 492 -9.05 1.21 -1.94
CA LYS A 492 -8.54 0.23 -0.96
C LYS A 492 -7.63 0.91 0.07
N LEU A 493 -6.63 1.67 -0.38
CA LEU A 493 -5.72 2.42 0.47
C LEU A 493 -6.45 3.47 1.33
N GLY A 494 -7.50 4.11 0.79
CA GLY A 494 -8.36 5.01 1.56
C GLY A 494 -9.10 4.30 2.70
N LYS A 495 -9.66 3.11 2.44
CA LYS A 495 -10.32 2.29 3.48
C LYS A 495 -9.32 1.75 4.51
N GLU A 496 -8.11 1.41 4.08
CA GLU A 496 -7.03 0.95 4.96
C GLU A 496 -6.51 2.07 5.86
N LEU A 497 -6.32 3.28 5.32
CA LEU A 497 -5.99 4.48 6.09
C LEU A 497 -7.06 4.81 7.13
N GLU A 498 -8.34 4.74 6.78
CA GLU A 498 -9.43 5.03 7.74
C GLU A 498 -9.53 3.97 8.85
N ARG A 499 -9.30 2.69 8.52
CA ARG A 499 -9.13 1.62 9.52
C ARG A 499 -7.92 1.85 10.42
N SER A 500 -6.82 2.38 9.88
CA SER A 500 -5.63 2.71 10.66
C SER A 500 -5.90 3.85 11.65
N LYS A 501 -6.59 4.92 11.22
CA LYS A 501 -7.00 6.01 12.12
C LYS A 501 -7.93 5.53 13.22
N GLN A 502 -8.90 4.66 12.92
CA GLN A 502 -9.80 4.13 13.93
C GLN A 502 -9.03 3.36 15.02
N LYS A 503 -8.07 2.51 14.61
CA LYS A 503 -7.18 1.81 15.52
C LYS A 503 -6.31 2.77 16.36
N GLU A 504 -5.82 3.86 15.77
CA GLU A 504 -5.07 4.91 16.48
C GLU A 504 -5.94 5.66 17.51
N GLU A 505 -7.19 6.00 17.16
CA GLU A 505 -8.14 6.65 18.06
C GLU A 505 -8.53 5.73 19.24
N ASP A 506 -8.68 4.43 18.98
CA ASP A 506 -9.01 3.44 20.02
C ASP A 506 -7.80 3.10 20.91
N GLN A 507 -6.58 3.13 20.36
CA GLN A 507 -5.34 3.12 21.15
C GLN A 507 -5.21 4.37 22.03
N HIS A 508 -5.55 5.55 21.51
CA HIS A 508 -5.53 6.79 22.28
C HIS A 508 -6.52 6.77 23.46
N LYS A 509 -7.73 6.22 23.26
CA LYS A 509 -8.70 5.98 24.35
C LYS A 509 -8.14 5.02 25.39
N ALA A 510 -7.51 3.91 24.96
CA ALA A 510 -6.90 2.95 25.86
C ALA A 510 -5.78 3.59 26.71
N LEU A 511 -4.91 4.40 26.09
CA LEU A 511 -3.86 5.15 26.80
C LEU A 511 -4.45 6.10 27.86
N GLN A 512 -5.50 6.87 27.52
CA GLN A 512 -6.17 7.74 28.50
C GLN A 512 -6.73 6.94 29.71
N THR A 513 -7.34 5.76 29.47
CA THR A 513 -7.80 4.92 30.60
C THR A 513 -6.66 4.36 31.46
N LEU A 514 -5.46 4.15 30.88
CA LEU A 514 -4.26 3.73 31.61
C LEU A 514 -3.64 4.88 32.40
N GLU A 515 -3.58 6.09 31.84
CA GLU A 515 -3.14 7.30 32.56
C GLU A 515 -4.03 7.61 33.76
N GLU A 516 -5.36 7.51 33.59
CA GLU A 516 -6.32 7.59 34.69
C GLU A 516 -6.07 6.52 35.77
N ALA A 517 -5.78 5.27 35.37
CA ALA A 517 -5.50 4.18 36.31
C ALA A 517 -4.18 4.37 37.07
N LEU A 518 -3.14 4.86 36.38
CA LEU A 518 -1.85 5.21 36.98
C LEU A 518 -1.99 6.36 37.98
N SER A 519 -2.68 7.45 37.62
CA SER A 519 -2.93 8.58 38.53
C SER A 519 -3.69 8.13 39.80
N LYS A 520 -4.68 7.23 39.65
CA LYS A 520 -5.39 6.62 40.79
C LYS A 520 -4.43 5.79 41.65
N LEU A 521 -3.57 4.96 41.06
CA LEU A 521 -2.55 4.17 41.77
C LEU A 521 -1.51 5.04 42.51
N GLU A 522 -1.03 6.11 41.88
CA GLU A 522 -0.10 7.06 42.50
C GLU A 522 -0.74 7.78 43.70
N SER A 523 -2.00 8.21 43.57
CA SER A 523 -2.74 8.83 44.68
C SER A 523 -2.92 7.86 45.87
N GLN A 524 -3.17 6.57 45.60
CA GLN A 524 -3.26 5.53 46.63
C GLN A 524 -1.90 5.26 47.28
N LYS A 525 -0.81 5.18 46.50
CA LYS A 525 0.55 4.99 47.00
C LYS A 525 1.00 6.16 47.88
N ALA A 526 0.75 7.40 47.47
CA ALA A 526 1.03 8.59 48.26
C ALA A 526 0.23 8.60 49.58
N HIS A 527 -1.04 8.18 49.54
CA HIS A 527 -1.87 8.05 50.75
C HIS A 527 -1.35 6.96 51.71
N GLN A 528 -0.92 5.81 51.18
CA GLN A 528 -0.30 4.73 51.97
C GLN A 528 0.98 5.23 52.64
N GLN A 529 1.91 5.83 51.89
CA GLN A 529 3.16 6.39 52.42
C GLN A 529 2.90 7.46 53.50
N ALA A 530 1.91 8.34 53.30
CA ALA A 530 1.51 9.32 54.31
C ALA A 530 0.91 8.68 55.58
N SER A 531 0.28 7.50 55.47
CA SER A 531 -0.22 6.74 56.62
C SER A 531 0.91 6.01 57.38
N GLU A 532 1.93 5.52 56.68
CA GLU A 532 3.10 4.87 57.27
C GLU A 532 4.02 5.89 57.95
N MET A 533 4.27 7.03 57.31
CA MET A 533 5.02 8.15 57.90
C MET A 533 4.41 8.60 59.24
N LYS A 534 3.07 8.69 59.32
CA LYS A 534 2.34 8.98 60.56
C LYS A 534 2.53 7.88 61.61
N ARG A 535 2.48 6.60 61.23
CA ARG A 535 2.73 5.48 62.15
C ARG A 535 4.15 5.55 62.72
N ILE A 536 5.16 5.78 61.89
CA ILE A 536 6.56 5.94 62.28
C ILE A 536 6.72 7.09 63.29
N GLN A 537 6.22 8.29 62.98
CA GLN A 537 6.25 9.44 63.90
C GLN A 537 5.57 9.13 65.24
N THR A 538 4.43 8.42 65.25
CA THR A 538 3.78 8.02 66.51
C THR A 538 4.53 6.94 67.29
N ALA A 539 5.43 6.19 66.65
CA ALA A 539 6.33 5.24 67.31
C ALA A 539 7.57 5.95 67.88
N GLU A 540 8.18 6.85 67.12
CA GLU A 540 9.32 7.69 67.55
C GLU A 540 8.97 8.53 68.78
N LEU A 541 7.81 9.18 68.77
CA LEU A 541 7.32 9.96 69.92
C LEU A 541 7.11 9.10 71.18
N LYS A 542 6.69 7.83 71.02
CA LYS A 542 6.56 6.88 72.14
C LYS A 542 7.92 6.38 72.63
N ALA A 543 8.85 6.09 71.72
CA ALA A 543 10.21 5.70 72.08
C ALA A 543 10.91 6.81 72.87
N SER A 544 10.84 8.06 72.40
CA SER A 544 11.41 9.22 73.09
C SER A 544 10.74 9.52 74.45
N ALA A 545 9.47 9.13 74.65
CA ALA A 545 8.82 9.20 75.95
C ALA A 545 9.36 8.11 76.91
N ALA A 546 9.47 6.87 76.43
CA ALA A 546 10.02 5.75 77.21
C ALA A 546 11.51 5.96 77.58
N GLU A 547 12.32 6.54 76.70
CA GLU A 547 13.70 6.93 77.03
C GLU A 547 13.77 7.94 78.18
N ARG A 548 12.84 8.91 78.22
CA ARG A 548 12.75 9.89 79.31
C ARG A 548 12.36 9.23 80.64
N GLU A 549 11.42 8.27 80.63
CA GLU A 549 11.13 7.47 81.82
C GLU A 549 12.35 6.65 82.28
N VAL A 550 13.06 6.00 81.37
CA VAL A 550 14.30 5.25 81.69
C VAL A 550 15.40 6.17 82.25
N GLN A 551 15.55 7.40 81.74
CA GLN A 551 16.48 8.38 82.31
C GLN A 551 16.08 8.80 83.73
N LEU A 552 14.79 9.11 83.97
CA LEU A 552 14.29 9.45 85.30
C LEU A 552 14.45 8.30 86.29
N LEU A 553 14.19 7.06 85.87
CA LEU A 553 14.42 5.86 86.69
C LEU A 553 15.90 5.64 87.00
N ARG A 554 16.82 5.90 86.06
CA ARG A 554 18.28 5.87 86.30
C ARG A 554 18.72 6.92 87.32
N ILE A 555 18.20 8.15 87.23
CA ILE A 555 18.49 9.23 88.19
C ILE A 555 17.95 8.86 89.58
N SER A 556 16.75 8.28 89.67
CA SER A 556 16.19 7.78 90.93
C SER A 556 17.06 6.67 91.53
N LEU A 557 17.49 5.69 90.73
CA LEU A 557 18.37 4.60 91.16
C LEU A 557 19.72 5.12 91.68
N GLN A 558 20.31 6.09 90.98
CA GLN A 558 21.55 6.79 91.39
C GLN A 558 21.38 7.42 92.78
N GLN A 559 20.30 8.19 93.00
CA GLN A 559 20.00 8.83 94.29
C GLN A 559 19.75 7.82 95.42
N GLN A 560 19.16 6.65 95.13
CA GLN A 560 19.00 5.60 96.14
C GLN A 560 20.34 4.92 96.48
N LYS A 561 21.23 4.72 95.49
CA LYS A 561 22.59 4.21 95.72
C LYS A 561 23.41 5.16 96.58
N GLU A 562 23.36 6.47 96.30
CA GLU A 562 24.02 7.51 97.10
C GLU A 562 23.51 7.52 98.55
N LYS A 563 22.20 7.35 98.79
CA LYS A 563 21.64 7.20 100.15
C LYS A 563 22.10 5.92 100.85
N VAL A 564 22.19 4.80 100.15
CA VAL A 564 22.71 3.55 100.70
C VAL A 564 24.19 3.68 101.07
N GLU A 565 24.99 4.37 100.25
CA GLU A 565 26.40 4.66 100.54
C GLU A 565 26.55 5.60 101.76
N GLN A 566 25.72 6.65 101.85
CA GLN A 566 25.65 7.51 103.05
C GLN A 566 25.29 6.73 104.32
N VAL A 567 24.35 5.77 104.25
CA VAL A 567 23.99 4.93 105.40
C VAL A 567 25.13 3.98 105.80
N HIS A 568 25.88 3.41 104.85
CA HIS A 568 27.05 2.59 105.16
C HIS A 568 28.19 3.41 105.78
N GLU A 569 28.43 4.63 105.29
CA GLU A 569 29.47 5.49 105.85
C GLU A 569 29.07 6.03 107.24
N LEU A 570 27.80 6.39 107.45
CA LEU A 570 27.27 6.73 108.78
C LEU A 570 27.34 5.55 109.76
N LEU A 571 27.11 4.31 109.31
CA LEU A 571 27.24 3.12 110.15
C LEU A 571 28.70 2.88 110.55
N ARG A 572 29.63 2.95 109.59
CA ARG A 572 31.08 2.86 109.80
C ARG A 572 31.58 3.94 110.77
N LEU A 573 31.12 5.18 110.60
CA LEU A 573 31.44 6.30 111.49
C LEU A 573 30.90 6.04 112.90
N ARG A 574 29.63 5.59 113.03
CA ARG A 574 29.05 5.21 114.34
C ARG A 574 29.83 4.11 115.04
N GLU A 575 30.25 3.05 114.33
CA GLU A 575 31.07 2.00 114.92
C GLU A 575 32.46 2.50 115.35
N GLN A 576 33.02 3.50 114.66
CA GLN A 576 34.29 4.11 115.01
C GLN A 576 34.16 5.11 116.17
N GLU A 577 33.05 5.84 116.26
CA GLU A 577 32.70 6.70 117.40
C GLU A 577 32.47 5.87 118.66
N HIS A 578 31.67 4.81 118.62
CA HIS A 578 31.42 3.93 119.78
C HIS A 578 32.68 3.25 120.33
N ARG A 579 33.74 3.10 119.52
CA ARG A 579 35.07 2.66 120.01
C ARG A 579 35.86 3.81 120.66
N LYS A 580 35.79 5.02 120.11
CA LYS A 580 36.53 6.20 120.61
C LYS A 580 35.89 6.83 121.86
N GLU A 581 34.57 6.91 121.94
CA GLU A 581 33.83 7.40 123.13
C GLU A 581 34.11 6.56 124.40
N LEU A 582 34.52 5.30 124.22
CA LEU A 582 34.90 4.41 125.31
C LEU A 582 36.34 4.66 125.84
N GLU A 583 37.23 5.21 125.01
CA GLU A 583 38.64 5.43 125.35
C GLU A 583 38.95 6.86 125.81
N THR A 584 38.17 7.88 125.39
CA THR A 584 38.53 9.30 125.60
C THR A 584 37.64 10.07 126.59
N ARG A 585 37.25 9.45 127.71
CA ARG A 585 36.66 10.20 128.85
C ARG A 585 37.74 10.95 129.65
N VAL A 586 38.06 12.18 129.26
CA VAL A 586 38.40 13.31 130.16
C VAL A 586 38.40 14.64 129.36
N THR A 587 38.26 15.75 130.07
CA THR A 587 37.76 17.03 129.52
C THR A 587 38.76 17.92 128.77
N LEU A 588 38.27 18.50 127.68
CA LEU A 588 38.76 19.71 127.01
C LEU A 588 39.14 20.85 127.98
N HIS A 589 40.37 21.39 127.84
CA HIS A 589 40.67 22.79 127.50
C HIS A 589 42.17 23.10 127.69
N GLY A 590 42.86 23.53 126.62
CA GLY A 590 44.27 23.93 126.65
C GLY A 590 44.70 24.64 125.36
N SER A 591 45.67 25.55 125.45
CA SER A 591 46.05 26.47 124.37
C SER A 591 46.55 25.75 123.10
N GLU A 592 47.23 24.62 123.26
CA GLU A 592 47.81 23.83 122.16
C GLU A 592 46.73 23.30 121.19
N PHE A 593 45.53 23.02 121.70
CA PHE A 593 44.40 22.61 120.85
C PHE A 593 43.93 23.76 119.93
N GLN A 594 43.95 25.01 120.39
CA GLN A 594 43.59 26.16 119.56
C GLN A 594 44.63 26.43 118.47
N GLU A 595 45.93 26.25 118.75
CA GLU A 595 46.97 26.42 117.73
C GLU A 595 46.98 25.26 116.71
N ALA A 596 46.76 24.02 117.16
CA ALA A 596 46.59 22.88 116.26
C ALA A 596 45.36 23.06 115.37
N LEU A 597 44.22 23.47 115.94
CA LEU A 597 42.99 23.75 115.21
C LEU A 597 43.18 24.90 114.20
N SER A 598 43.84 26.00 114.56
CA SER A 598 44.08 27.11 113.63
C SER A 598 45.01 26.71 112.48
N LYS A 599 46.01 25.85 112.74
CA LYS A 599 46.88 25.28 111.71
C LYS A 599 46.16 24.30 110.77
N GLU A 600 45.14 23.59 111.25
CA GLU A 600 44.31 22.72 110.40
C GLU A 600 43.32 23.55 109.57
N VAL A 601 42.60 24.48 110.21
CA VAL A 601 41.67 25.42 109.54
C VAL A 601 42.38 26.22 108.44
N ALA A 602 43.58 26.74 108.69
CA ALA A 602 44.35 27.48 107.67
C ALA A 602 44.74 26.61 106.46
N ARG A 603 44.98 25.31 106.66
CA ARG A 603 45.26 24.35 105.56
C ARG A 603 44.00 23.97 104.80
N GLU A 604 42.86 23.86 105.48
CA GLU A 604 41.57 23.62 104.81
C GLU A 604 41.10 24.85 104.02
N GLU A 605 41.24 26.05 104.59
CA GLU A 605 40.99 27.30 103.87
C GLU A 605 41.82 27.41 102.59
N GLN A 606 43.08 26.98 102.62
CA GLN A 606 43.93 27.00 101.43
C GLN A 606 43.45 25.97 100.40
N ARG A 607 43.15 24.73 100.81
CA ARG A 607 42.53 23.71 99.92
C ARG A 607 41.23 24.21 99.29
N HIS A 608 40.38 24.90 100.05
CA HIS A 608 39.16 25.50 99.54
C HIS A 608 39.44 26.65 98.55
N LYS A 609 40.41 27.53 98.80
CA LYS A 609 40.82 28.61 97.88
C LYS A 609 41.31 28.04 96.54
N ASP A 610 42.15 27.01 96.58
CA ASP A 610 42.69 26.37 95.38
C ASP A 610 41.60 25.60 94.59
N HIS A 611 40.68 24.92 95.28
CA HIS A 611 39.54 24.26 94.63
C HIS A 611 38.54 25.26 94.03
N ILE A 612 38.28 26.39 94.69
CA ILE A 612 37.48 27.50 94.14
C ILE A 612 38.13 28.04 92.85
N LYS A 613 39.46 28.16 92.82
CA LYS A 613 40.21 28.60 91.63
C LYS A 613 40.07 27.60 90.48
N GLU A 614 40.22 26.30 90.72
CA GLU A 614 39.94 25.28 89.69
C GLU A 614 38.52 25.37 89.14
N LEU A 615 37.51 25.55 90.01
CA LEU A 615 36.11 25.66 89.58
C LEU A 615 35.86 26.94 88.77
N GLN A 616 36.53 28.04 89.09
CA GLN A 616 36.48 29.28 88.30
C GLN A 616 37.13 29.10 86.92
N GLU A 617 38.28 28.43 86.83
CA GLU A 617 38.96 28.12 85.58
C GLU A 617 38.13 27.15 84.71
N LYS A 618 37.58 26.08 85.31
CA LYS A 618 36.64 25.15 84.65
C LYS A 618 35.39 25.87 84.13
N ARG A 619 34.82 26.79 84.91
CA ARG A 619 33.68 27.64 84.48
C ARG A 619 34.06 28.57 83.33
N HIS A 620 35.26 29.17 83.35
CA HIS A 620 35.73 30.02 82.25
C HIS A 620 35.91 29.22 80.96
N LEU A 621 36.49 28.01 81.03
CA LEU A 621 36.67 27.13 79.88
C LEU A 621 35.32 26.67 79.31
N LEU A 622 34.35 26.35 80.16
CA LEU A 622 33.00 25.95 79.73
C LEU A 622 32.23 27.11 79.09
N ASN A 623 32.32 28.33 79.66
CA ASN A 623 31.72 29.53 79.08
C ASN A 623 32.33 29.88 77.72
N GLN A 624 33.65 29.70 77.55
CA GLN A 624 34.30 29.90 76.25
C GLN A 624 33.74 28.93 75.20
N LYS A 625 33.74 27.62 75.50
CA LYS A 625 33.17 26.59 74.60
C LYS A 625 31.70 26.83 74.26
N TYR A 626 30.90 27.34 75.20
CA TYR A 626 29.50 27.68 74.94
C TYR A 626 29.38 28.86 73.96
N LYS A 627 30.24 29.88 74.10
CA LYS A 627 30.30 31.02 73.18
C LYS A 627 30.77 30.59 71.78
N ASP A 628 31.83 29.79 71.71
CA ASP A 628 32.36 29.28 70.44
C ASP A 628 31.26 28.54 69.65
N LEU A 629 30.48 27.71 70.35
CA LEU A 629 29.32 27.00 69.81
C LEU A 629 28.16 27.93 69.43
N GLU A 630 27.89 29.00 70.19
CA GLU A 630 26.88 30.00 69.83
C GLU A 630 27.24 30.75 68.53
N ASP A 631 28.52 31.09 68.36
CA ASP A 631 29.02 31.74 67.14
C ASP A 631 29.02 30.76 65.94
N GLU A 632 29.29 29.46 66.13
CA GLU A 632 29.03 28.42 65.11
C GLU A 632 27.55 28.34 64.69
N PHE A 633 26.61 28.33 65.65
CA PHE A 633 25.17 28.31 65.35
C PHE A 633 24.71 29.56 64.59
N ARG A 634 25.26 30.74 64.90
CA ARG A 634 24.97 31.99 64.17
C ARG A 634 25.49 31.93 62.72
N ILE A 635 26.66 31.35 62.49
CA ILE A 635 27.20 31.13 61.14
C ILE A 635 26.31 30.16 60.36
N ALA A 636 25.90 29.03 60.97
CA ALA A 636 25.00 28.06 60.34
C ALA A 636 23.65 28.67 59.95
N LEU A 637 23.02 29.45 60.85
CA LEU A 637 21.79 30.17 60.56
C LEU A 637 21.94 31.20 59.43
N THR A 638 23.09 31.87 59.35
CA THR A 638 23.39 32.85 58.28
C THR A 638 23.55 32.17 56.92
N ILE A 639 24.21 31.00 56.88
CA ILE A 639 24.36 30.19 55.66
C ILE A 639 22.98 29.69 55.19
N GLU A 640 22.15 29.17 56.11
CA GLU A 640 20.84 28.64 55.73
C GLU A 640 19.86 29.75 55.28
N ALA A 641 19.89 30.92 55.94
CA ALA A 641 19.15 32.09 55.48
C ALA A 641 19.56 32.54 54.06
N LYS A 642 20.85 32.47 53.72
CA LYS A 642 21.35 32.75 52.37
C LYS A 642 20.83 31.72 51.36
N ARG A 643 20.87 30.43 51.69
CA ARG A 643 20.31 29.34 50.85
C ARG A 643 18.82 29.51 50.61
N PHE A 644 18.05 29.93 51.62
CA PHE A 644 16.63 30.26 51.45
C PHE A 644 16.40 31.46 50.51
N SER A 645 17.26 32.49 50.52
CA SER A 645 17.19 33.59 49.54
C SER A 645 17.47 33.09 48.12
N GLU A 646 18.54 32.33 47.92
CA GLU A 646 18.93 31.79 46.61
C GLU A 646 17.84 30.87 46.01
N VAL A 647 17.23 30.03 46.85
CA VAL A 647 16.08 29.18 46.46
C VAL A 647 14.86 30.03 46.12
N LYS A 648 14.54 31.07 46.91
CA LYS A 648 13.43 31.98 46.63
C LYS A 648 13.63 32.72 45.30
N GLU A 649 14.83 33.28 45.07
CA GLU A 649 15.20 33.92 43.80
C GLU A 649 15.14 32.94 42.62
N GLY A 650 15.38 31.64 42.86
CA GLY A 650 15.11 30.57 41.91
C GLY A 650 13.63 30.43 41.56
N PHE A 651 12.75 30.34 42.56
CA PHE A 651 11.29 30.29 42.36
C PHE A 651 10.73 31.55 41.69
N ASP A 652 11.20 32.74 42.07
CA ASP A 652 10.75 34.02 41.49
C ASP A 652 11.15 34.10 39.99
N ARG A 653 12.34 33.62 39.61
CA ARG A 653 12.78 33.49 38.19
C ARG A 653 11.94 32.47 37.41
N LEU A 654 11.78 31.26 37.93
CA LEU A 654 10.95 30.22 37.29
C LEU A 654 9.49 30.68 37.11
N THR A 655 8.97 31.50 38.02
CA THR A 655 7.62 32.08 37.92
C THR A 655 7.52 33.12 36.80
N ALA A 656 8.57 33.90 36.56
CA ALA A 656 8.65 34.83 35.43
C ALA A 656 8.78 34.09 34.08
N GLU A 657 9.67 33.10 33.99
CA GLU A 657 9.86 32.24 32.81
C GLU A 657 8.55 31.51 32.43
N LEU A 658 7.82 30.99 33.43
CA LEU A 658 6.50 30.37 33.23
C LEU A 658 5.47 31.37 32.66
N ALA A 659 5.54 32.65 33.04
CA ALA A 659 4.65 33.69 32.53
C ALA A 659 4.97 34.04 31.06
N GLU A 660 6.26 34.16 30.72
CA GLU A 660 6.70 34.39 29.33
C GLU A 660 6.34 33.20 28.42
N HIS A 661 6.59 31.97 28.86
CA HIS A 661 6.19 30.77 28.11
C HIS A 661 4.67 30.68 27.88
N LYS A 662 3.84 31.08 28.86
CA LYS A 662 2.38 31.19 28.68
C LYS A 662 2.00 32.24 27.63
N GLN A 663 2.70 33.38 27.59
CA GLN A 663 2.47 34.42 26.59
C GLN A 663 2.86 33.97 25.18
N VAL A 664 4.00 33.27 25.04
CA VAL A 664 4.43 32.67 23.76
C VAL A 664 3.46 31.59 23.28
N LEU A 665 2.97 30.73 24.19
CA LEU A 665 1.97 29.70 23.88
C LEU A 665 0.66 30.31 23.35
N LEU A 666 0.16 31.37 23.98
CA LEU A 666 -1.03 32.09 23.52
C LEU A 666 -0.85 32.69 22.12
N GLN A 667 0.32 33.30 21.84
CA GLN A 667 0.64 33.80 20.51
C GLN A 667 0.73 32.69 19.46
N SER A 668 1.27 31.52 19.84
CA SER A 668 1.32 30.35 18.97
C SER A 668 -0.08 29.84 18.61
N GLN A 669 -0.94 29.64 19.61
CA GLN A 669 -2.34 29.24 19.42
C GLN A 669 -3.14 30.26 18.59
N GLN A 670 -2.81 31.55 18.66
CA GLN A 670 -3.47 32.57 17.84
C GLN A 670 -3.02 32.50 16.36
N LYS A 671 -1.74 32.24 16.09
CA LYS A 671 -1.23 31.98 14.73
C LYS A 671 -1.76 30.66 14.16
N GLU A 672 -1.90 29.63 14.99
CA GLU A 672 -2.50 28.34 14.64
C GLU A 672 -3.96 28.51 14.20
N LYS A 673 -4.77 29.28 14.96
CA LYS A 673 -6.15 29.63 14.56
C LYS A 673 -6.23 30.41 13.25
N GLN A 674 -5.30 31.32 12.99
CA GLN A 674 -5.20 32.03 11.71
C GLN A 674 -4.85 31.07 10.56
N SER A 675 -3.89 30.16 10.78
CA SER A 675 -3.53 29.10 9.82
C SER A 675 -4.72 28.18 9.53
N ALA A 676 -5.48 27.78 10.55
CA ALA A 676 -6.68 26.96 10.39
C ALA A 676 -7.78 27.67 9.57
N SER A 677 -7.97 28.99 9.73
CA SER A 677 -8.87 29.77 8.87
C SER A 677 -8.40 29.76 7.42
N LEU A 678 -7.12 30.02 7.17
CA LEU A 678 -6.55 30.01 5.82
C LEU A 678 -6.65 28.63 5.15
N ILE A 679 -6.44 27.55 5.91
CA ILE A 679 -6.63 26.16 5.47
C ILE A 679 -8.10 25.88 5.15
N HIS A 680 -9.05 26.41 5.94
CA HIS A 680 -10.48 26.29 5.67
C HIS A 680 -10.89 27.03 4.39
N GLU A 681 -10.40 28.25 4.19
CA GLU A 681 -10.60 29.05 2.98
C GLU A 681 -10.02 28.34 1.73
N LEU A 682 -8.77 27.86 1.81
CA LEU A 682 -8.15 27.05 0.75
C LEU A 682 -8.94 25.78 0.45
N THR A 683 -9.43 25.08 1.48
CA THR A 683 -10.25 23.87 1.35
C THR A 683 -11.58 24.18 0.66
N SER A 684 -12.19 25.34 0.94
CA SER A 684 -13.40 25.82 0.28
C SER A 684 -13.14 26.10 -1.22
N VAL A 685 -12.05 26.81 -1.55
CA VAL A 685 -11.66 27.08 -2.95
C VAL A 685 -11.32 25.79 -3.71
N VAL A 686 -10.62 24.84 -3.09
CA VAL A 686 -10.34 23.51 -3.68
C VAL A 686 -11.64 22.73 -3.92
N LYS A 687 -12.62 22.81 -3.01
CA LYS A 687 -13.94 22.22 -3.20
C LYS A 687 -14.68 22.87 -4.36
N GLU A 688 -14.72 24.20 -4.43
CA GLU A 688 -15.36 24.94 -5.53
C GLU A 688 -14.73 24.59 -6.90
N GLN A 689 -13.41 24.49 -6.98
CA GLN A 689 -12.72 24.05 -8.20
C GLN A 689 -13.01 22.57 -8.54
N LYS A 690 -13.07 21.68 -7.54
CA LYS A 690 -13.46 20.28 -7.74
C LYS A 690 -14.88 20.17 -8.30
N ASP A 691 -15.82 20.94 -7.75
CA ASP A 691 -17.21 20.94 -8.19
C ASP A 691 -17.32 21.44 -9.64
N LYS A 692 -16.66 22.55 -9.99
CA LYS A 692 -16.53 23.03 -11.40
C LYS A 692 -15.90 21.99 -12.34
N ILE A 693 -14.89 21.25 -11.88
CA ILE A 693 -14.29 20.15 -12.65
C ILE A 693 -15.32 19.03 -12.88
N THR A 694 -16.16 18.67 -11.90
CA THR A 694 -17.22 17.67 -12.10
C THR A 694 -18.31 18.14 -13.07
N GLU A 695 -18.64 19.43 -13.09
CA GLU A 695 -19.57 20.03 -14.05
C GLU A 695 -19.01 19.97 -15.48
N VAL A 696 -17.73 20.32 -15.68
CA VAL A 696 -17.02 20.17 -16.97
C VAL A 696 -16.90 18.70 -17.40
N ILE A 697 -16.85 17.75 -16.46
CA ILE A 697 -16.88 16.31 -16.76
C ILE A 697 -18.28 15.88 -17.21
N LYS A 698 -19.36 16.32 -16.54
CA LYS A 698 -20.75 16.03 -16.93
C LYS A 698 -21.05 16.56 -18.34
N SER A 699 -20.80 17.85 -18.61
CA SER A 699 -21.06 18.42 -19.94
C SER A 699 -20.28 17.71 -21.06
N LYS A 700 -19.06 17.22 -20.78
CA LYS A 700 -18.30 16.37 -21.72
C LYS A 700 -18.90 14.97 -21.88
N GLN A 701 -19.47 14.38 -20.83
CA GLN A 701 -20.20 13.11 -20.91
C GLN A 701 -21.49 13.26 -21.73
N ASP A 702 -22.23 14.37 -21.56
CA ASP A 702 -23.45 14.66 -22.32
C ASP A 702 -23.17 14.86 -23.82
N ILE A 703 -22.11 15.60 -24.16
CA ILE A 703 -21.64 15.73 -25.55
C ILE A 703 -21.23 14.36 -26.13
N VAL A 704 -20.51 13.53 -25.37
CA VAL A 704 -20.14 12.17 -25.81
C VAL A 704 -21.36 11.25 -25.95
N TYR A 705 -22.40 11.41 -25.12
CA TYR A 705 -23.65 10.68 -25.24
C TYR A 705 -24.40 11.06 -26.52
N ASN A 706 -24.54 12.36 -26.80
CA ASN A 706 -25.17 12.86 -28.02
C ASN A 706 -24.43 12.40 -29.29
N LEU A 707 -23.09 12.47 -29.29
CA LEU A 707 -22.27 11.95 -30.40
C LEU A 707 -22.40 10.43 -30.57
N LYS A 708 -22.49 9.65 -29.48
CA LYS A 708 -22.77 8.22 -29.55
C LYS A 708 -24.16 7.92 -30.11
N SER A 709 -25.18 8.70 -29.73
CA SER A 709 -26.54 8.56 -30.27
C SER A 709 -26.56 8.83 -31.77
N GLN A 710 -25.88 9.88 -32.24
CA GLN A 710 -25.72 10.17 -33.67
C GLN A 710 -24.98 9.05 -34.41
N ILE A 711 -23.88 8.52 -33.85
CA ILE A 711 -23.16 7.38 -34.42
C ILE A 711 -24.08 6.16 -34.53
N GLN A 712 -24.83 5.80 -33.48
CA GLN A 712 -25.77 4.68 -33.53
C GLN A 712 -26.86 4.88 -34.58
N THR A 713 -27.40 6.09 -34.76
CA THR A 713 -28.38 6.34 -35.85
C THR A 713 -27.78 6.18 -37.24
N LEU A 714 -26.51 6.55 -37.43
CA LEU A 714 -25.80 6.37 -38.71
C LEU A 714 -25.43 4.89 -38.95
N GLU A 715 -25.02 4.17 -37.91
CA GLU A 715 -24.76 2.73 -37.96
C GLU A 715 -26.03 1.95 -38.33
N ASN A 716 -27.18 2.27 -37.70
CA ASN A 716 -28.48 1.69 -38.07
C ASN A 716 -28.85 1.96 -39.54
N MET A 717 -28.65 3.19 -40.05
CA MET A 717 -28.91 3.51 -41.45
C MET A 717 -28.00 2.73 -42.42
N VAL A 718 -26.73 2.51 -42.05
CA VAL A 718 -25.80 1.69 -42.82
C VAL A 718 -26.19 0.21 -42.79
N GLU A 719 -26.69 -0.31 -41.66
CA GLU A 719 -27.23 -1.67 -41.57
C GLU A 719 -28.48 -1.85 -42.43
N GLU A 720 -29.40 -0.88 -42.45
CA GLU A 720 -30.55 -0.91 -43.35
C GLU A 720 -30.15 -0.94 -44.83
N ASP A 721 -29.17 -0.14 -45.25
CA ASP A 721 -28.70 -0.11 -46.64
C ASP A 721 -27.90 -1.37 -47.01
N GLN A 722 -27.20 -2.00 -46.05
CA GLN A 722 -26.65 -3.34 -46.23
C GLN A 722 -27.75 -4.39 -46.41
N GLN A 723 -28.84 -4.35 -45.61
CA GLN A 723 -29.98 -5.24 -45.77
C GLN A 723 -30.66 -5.06 -47.14
N LYS A 724 -30.88 -3.83 -47.59
CA LYS A 724 -31.40 -3.51 -48.95
C LYS A 724 -30.46 -4.06 -50.04
N THR A 725 -29.14 -3.97 -49.84
CA THR A 725 -28.13 -4.50 -50.77
C THR A 725 -28.18 -6.03 -50.84
N ILE A 726 -28.28 -6.72 -49.69
CA ILE A 726 -28.43 -8.18 -49.62
C ILE A 726 -29.75 -8.62 -50.28
N GLN A 727 -30.85 -7.90 -50.09
CA GLN A 727 -32.13 -8.17 -50.77
C GLN A 727 -32.01 -8.03 -52.29
N LEU A 728 -31.34 -6.98 -52.79
CA LEU A 728 -31.05 -6.80 -54.22
C LEU A 728 -30.17 -7.93 -54.78
N GLU A 729 -29.24 -8.46 -54.00
CA GLU A 729 -28.42 -9.60 -54.40
C GLU A 729 -29.18 -10.93 -54.38
N LEU A 730 -30.06 -11.13 -53.39
CA LEU A 730 -30.98 -12.27 -53.36
C LEU A 730 -31.91 -12.26 -54.59
N LEU A 731 -32.49 -11.11 -54.93
CA LEU A 731 -33.34 -10.93 -56.11
C LEU A 731 -32.57 -11.14 -57.44
N LYS A 732 -31.28 -10.80 -57.50
CA LYS A 732 -30.41 -11.17 -58.64
C LYS A 732 -30.22 -12.69 -58.72
N GLN A 733 -29.99 -13.37 -57.60
CA GLN A 733 -29.88 -14.83 -57.56
C GLN A 733 -31.21 -15.53 -57.91
N GLU A 734 -32.34 -15.01 -57.45
CA GLU A 734 -33.66 -15.51 -57.84
C GLU A 734 -33.94 -15.30 -59.32
N LYS A 735 -33.60 -14.13 -59.88
CA LYS A 735 -33.65 -13.88 -61.33
C LYS A 735 -32.78 -14.89 -62.10
N SER A 736 -31.55 -15.18 -61.66
CA SER A 736 -30.71 -16.19 -62.33
C SER A 736 -31.26 -17.61 -62.17
N LYS A 737 -31.83 -17.95 -61.01
CA LYS A 737 -32.51 -19.24 -60.78
C LYS A 737 -33.71 -19.40 -61.69
N LEU A 738 -34.57 -18.37 -61.82
CA LEU A 738 -35.72 -18.37 -62.73
C LEU A 738 -35.28 -18.52 -64.20
N ILE A 739 -34.23 -17.81 -64.64
CA ILE A 739 -33.66 -17.99 -65.99
C ILE A 739 -33.17 -19.44 -66.17
N SER A 740 -32.44 -20.00 -65.20
CA SER A 740 -31.98 -21.40 -65.26
C SER A 740 -33.14 -22.41 -65.23
N GLN A 741 -34.23 -22.11 -64.53
CA GLN A 741 -35.44 -22.93 -64.47
C GLN A 741 -36.23 -22.88 -65.78
N VAL A 742 -36.31 -21.73 -66.46
CA VAL A 742 -36.92 -21.64 -67.80
C VAL A 742 -36.11 -22.47 -68.79
N THR A 743 -34.78 -22.31 -68.86
CA THR A 743 -33.95 -23.12 -69.76
C THR A 743 -33.93 -24.61 -69.40
N ALA A 744 -34.05 -24.95 -68.11
CA ALA A 744 -34.23 -26.33 -67.67
C ALA A 744 -35.62 -26.88 -68.03
N GLN A 745 -36.67 -26.07 -67.98
CA GLN A 745 -38.02 -26.46 -68.41
C GLN A 745 -38.10 -26.64 -69.92
N GLU A 746 -37.40 -25.82 -70.72
CA GLU A 746 -37.23 -26.04 -72.16
C GLU A 746 -36.54 -27.39 -72.41
N SER A 747 -35.41 -27.66 -71.73
CA SER A 747 -34.71 -28.95 -71.82
C SER A 747 -35.53 -30.15 -71.31
N VAL A 748 -36.40 -29.97 -70.31
CA VAL A 748 -37.29 -31.03 -69.78
C VAL A 748 -38.51 -31.22 -70.66
N ILE A 749 -38.98 -30.19 -71.37
CA ILE A 749 -39.99 -30.34 -72.43
C ILE A 749 -39.44 -31.20 -73.57
N ASP A 750 -38.16 -31.07 -73.90
CA ASP A 750 -37.49 -31.97 -74.87
C ASP A 750 -37.19 -33.36 -74.27
N GLY A 751 -36.77 -33.44 -73.01
CA GLY A 751 -36.58 -34.70 -72.28
C GLY A 751 -37.86 -35.54 -72.18
N LEU A 752 -39.00 -34.92 -71.85
CA LEU A 752 -40.30 -35.61 -71.73
C LEU A 752 -40.91 -36.00 -73.09
N LYS A 753 -40.43 -35.45 -74.22
CA LYS A 753 -40.72 -36.00 -75.56
C LYS A 753 -39.97 -37.33 -75.78
N ALA A 754 -38.77 -37.47 -75.21
CA ALA A 754 -37.97 -38.70 -75.30
C ALA A 754 -38.38 -39.76 -74.25
N GLU A 755 -38.53 -39.39 -72.97
CA GLU A 755 -38.80 -40.34 -71.88
C GLU A 755 -40.19 -40.99 -71.94
N ARG A 756 -41.18 -40.34 -72.57
CA ARG A 756 -42.48 -40.97 -72.89
C ARG A 756 -42.32 -42.25 -73.74
N LYS A 757 -41.18 -42.40 -74.41
CA LYS A 757 -40.81 -43.56 -75.23
C LYS A 757 -40.11 -44.69 -74.44
N ILE A 758 -39.68 -44.43 -73.20
CA ILE A 758 -38.84 -45.32 -72.38
C ILE A 758 -39.58 -45.82 -71.13
N TRP A 759 -40.40 -44.97 -70.49
CA TRP A 759 -41.20 -45.32 -69.30
C TRP A 759 -42.27 -46.40 -69.51
N GLY A 760 -42.36 -47.00 -70.70
CA GLY A 760 -43.14 -48.22 -70.94
C GLY A 760 -42.45 -49.52 -70.49
N GLU A 761 -41.13 -49.51 -70.25
CA GLU A 761 -40.34 -50.75 -70.20
C GLU A 761 -39.79 -51.11 -68.80
N GLU A 762 -39.39 -50.15 -67.96
CA GLU A 762 -38.65 -50.43 -66.72
C GLU A 762 -39.52 -50.70 -65.46
N LEU A 763 -40.82 -50.37 -65.49
CA LEU A 763 -41.74 -50.50 -64.34
C LEU A 763 -42.05 -51.97 -63.95
N ALA A 764 -41.38 -52.93 -64.58
CA ALA A 764 -41.64 -54.37 -64.47
C ALA A 764 -40.71 -55.15 -63.50
N GLN A 765 -39.60 -54.56 -62.99
CA GLN A 765 -38.46 -55.39 -62.52
C GLN A 765 -38.02 -55.32 -61.05
N GLN A 766 -38.34 -54.32 -60.23
CA GLN A 766 -37.64 -54.13 -58.93
C GLN A 766 -38.55 -54.14 -57.69
N GLY A 767 -38.59 -55.27 -56.97
CA GLY A 767 -39.36 -55.42 -55.72
C GLY A 767 -38.98 -56.64 -54.88
N ALA A 768 -37.69 -57.00 -54.76
CA ALA A 768 -37.29 -58.38 -54.46
C ALA A 768 -36.31 -58.66 -53.30
N ALA A 769 -35.66 -57.67 -52.64
CA ALA A 769 -34.48 -57.98 -51.79
C ALA A 769 -34.29 -57.16 -50.49
N LEU A 770 -33.60 -57.82 -49.54
CA LEU A 770 -32.94 -57.32 -48.31
C LEU A 770 -33.83 -56.96 -47.10
N ALA A 771 -34.19 -57.98 -46.31
CA ALA A 771 -34.91 -57.84 -45.03
C ALA A 771 -34.44 -58.84 -43.94
N GLN A 772 -33.14 -59.14 -43.85
CA GLN A 772 -32.60 -60.19 -42.96
C GLN A 772 -31.44 -59.71 -42.05
N ASP A 773 -31.10 -60.54 -41.05
CA ASP A 773 -29.90 -60.50 -40.20
C ASP A 773 -29.78 -59.42 -39.09
N ARG A 774 -30.72 -59.47 -38.13
CA ARG A 774 -30.68 -58.75 -36.83
C ARG A 774 -30.81 -59.74 -35.66
N GLY A 775 -29.75 -60.48 -35.28
CA GLY A 775 -29.95 -61.67 -34.42
C GLY A 775 -28.84 -62.26 -33.52
N LYS A 776 -27.74 -61.56 -33.17
CA LYS A 776 -26.62 -62.18 -32.42
C LYS A 776 -26.06 -61.40 -31.19
N MET A 777 -26.86 -60.59 -30.50
CA MET A 777 -26.39 -59.72 -29.38
C MET A 777 -26.39 -60.35 -27.96
N GLU A 778 -26.72 -61.64 -27.81
CA GLU A 778 -27.35 -62.12 -26.56
C GLU A 778 -26.41 -62.74 -25.50
N ALA A 779 -25.15 -63.05 -25.83
CA ALA A 779 -24.32 -64.00 -25.05
C ALA A 779 -23.19 -63.37 -24.18
N LYS A 780 -23.47 -62.35 -23.36
CA LYS A 780 -22.43 -61.62 -22.58
C LYS A 780 -22.63 -61.54 -21.06
N ILE A 781 -23.59 -62.29 -20.48
CA ILE A 781 -24.04 -62.08 -19.10
C ILE A 781 -23.24 -62.84 -18.01
N GLU A 782 -22.58 -63.95 -18.34
CA GLU A 782 -22.40 -65.08 -17.40
C GLU A 782 -21.25 -64.98 -16.35
N VAL A 783 -20.19 -64.22 -16.60
CA VAL A 783 -18.88 -64.42 -15.93
C VAL A 783 -18.61 -63.51 -14.71
N LEU A 784 -19.50 -63.44 -13.71
CA LEU A 784 -19.32 -62.55 -12.53
C LEU A 784 -19.87 -63.02 -11.16
N THR A 785 -20.12 -64.31 -10.92
CA THR A 785 -20.75 -64.78 -9.65
C THR A 785 -20.30 -66.19 -9.20
N SER A 786 -19.14 -66.34 -8.53
CA SER A 786 -18.76 -67.67 -7.96
C SER A 786 -17.71 -67.74 -6.83
N GLU A 787 -16.67 -66.89 -6.76
CA GLU A 787 -15.36 -67.40 -6.30
C GLU A 787 -14.75 -66.88 -4.97
N THR A 788 -15.38 -65.99 -4.19
CA THR A 788 -14.65 -65.20 -3.16
C THR A 788 -15.22 -65.12 -1.73
N GLU A 789 -16.04 -66.07 -1.23
CA GLU A 789 -16.68 -65.86 0.10
C GLU A 789 -16.92 -67.07 1.04
N ALA A 790 -16.41 -68.29 0.77
CA ALA A 790 -16.59 -69.41 1.72
C ALA A 790 -15.51 -70.51 1.69
N LEU A 791 -15.09 -71.11 2.83
CA LEU A 791 -15.26 -70.74 4.25
C LEU A 791 -14.34 -71.63 5.14
N LYS A 792 -14.06 -71.18 6.38
CA LYS A 792 -13.87 -71.99 7.62
C LYS A 792 -12.60 -72.83 7.89
N LYS A 793 -12.24 -72.80 9.19
CA LYS A 793 -11.62 -73.86 10.03
C LYS A 793 -10.13 -74.21 9.87
N GLN A 794 -9.28 -73.43 10.55
CA GLN A 794 -8.03 -73.91 11.17
C GLN A 794 -7.57 -72.92 12.29
N ASN A 795 -8.46 -72.44 13.17
CA ASN A 795 -8.99 -73.17 14.35
C ASN A 795 -7.89 -73.50 15.39
N GLU A 796 -7.80 -72.69 16.45
CA GLU A 796 -6.76 -72.75 17.49
C GLU A 796 -6.99 -73.86 18.56
N SER A 797 -6.48 -73.62 19.79
CA SER A 797 -6.85 -74.21 21.09
C SER A 797 -6.29 -75.59 21.52
N LEU A 798 -4.96 -75.77 21.57
CA LEU A 798 -4.35 -76.93 22.29
C LEU A 798 -3.02 -76.71 23.04
N ASN A 799 -2.45 -75.49 23.11
CA ASN A 799 -1.08 -75.30 23.64
C ASN A 799 -0.98 -74.75 25.09
N ASP A 800 -2.08 -74.30 25.71
CA ASP A 800 -2.05 -73.60 27.01
C ASP A 800 -1.90 -74.54 28.24
N ALA A 801 -1.60 -75.82 28.03
CA ALA A 801 -1.62 -76.86 29.05
C ALA A 801 -0.39 -76.90 29.98
N LEU A 802 0.63 -76.05 29.77
CA LEU A 802 1.94 -76.16 30.46
C LEU A 802 2.19 -75.17 31.60
N GLN A 803 1.41 -74.09 31.76
CA GLN A 803 1.72 -73.04 32.77
C GLN A 803 1.46 -73.42 34.24
N ILE A 804 0.72 -74.50 34.52
CA ILE A 804 0.12 -74.72 35.85
C ILE A 804 1.08 -75.37 36.88
N LYS A 805 2.16 -76.05 36.46
CA LYS A 805 2.97 -76.88 37.38
C LYS A 805 4.11 -76.19 38.14
N SER A 806 4.58 -75.01 37.73
CA SER A 806 5.76 -74.40 38.38
C SER A 806 5.45 -73.69 39.70
N LYS A 807 4.20 -73.28 39.95
CA LYS A 807 3.83 -72.33 41.02
C LYS A 807 3.53 -72.95 42.39
N ILE A 808 3.86 -74.22 42.62
CA ILE A 808 3.46 -74.96 43.85
C ILE A 808 4.66 -75.24 44.78
N VAL A 809 5.90 -75.01 44.33
CA VAL A 809 7.12 -75.33 45.09
C VAL A 809 7.64 -74.15 45.93
N GLU A 810 7.26 -72.91 45.61
CA GLU A 810 7.85 -71.71 46.19
C GLU A 810 7.32 -71.36 47.60
N ASP A 811 6.03 -71.62 47.87
CA ASP A 811 5.31 -71.12 49.05
C ASP A 811 5.74 -71.72 50.40
N GLN A 812 6.52 -72.82 50.43
CA GLN A 812 6.85 -73.54 51.67
C GLN A 812 8.21 -73.19 52.31
N THR A 813 8.99 -72.26 51.73
CA THR A 813 10.33 -71.89 52.26
C THR A 813 10.37 -70.51 52.93
N GLU A 814 9.38 -69.64 52.71
CA GLU A 814 9.49 -68.21 53.06
C GLU A 814 9.37 -67.87 54.56
N THR A 815 8.63 -68.66 55.35
CA THR A 815 8.18 -68.24 56.69
C THR A 815 9.32 -68.11 57.71
N ILE A 816 10.40 -68.89 57.55
CA ILE A 816 11.55 -68.88 58.48
C ILE A 816 12.52 -67.73 58.17
N ARG A 817 12.63 -67.31 56.89
CA ARG A 817 13.51 -66.21 56.46
C ARG A 817 13.11 -64.87 57.08
N LYS A 818 11.80 -64.56 57.05
CA LYS A 818 11.23 -63.25 57.41
C LYS A 818 11.50 -62.80 58.85
N LEU A 819 11.68 -63.74 59.79
CA LEU A 819 11.99 -63.41 61.19
C LEU A 819 13.46 -63.02 61.43
N LYS A 820 14.40 -63.50 60.60
CA LYS A 820 15.83 -63.16 60.73
C LYS A 820 16.14 -61.79 60.08
N GLU A 821 15.56 -61.52 58.92
CA GLU A 821 15.66 -60.24 58.22
C GLU A 821 15.13 -59.07 59.08
N ALA A 822 14.05 -59.28 59.83
CA ALA A 822 13.41 -58.25 60.65
C ALA A 822 14.27 -57.72 61.82
N SER A 823 15.30 -58.47 62.26
CA SER A 823 16.28 -57.96 63.24
C SER A 823 17.39 -57.20 62.52
N GLN A 824 18.03 -57.85 61.54
CA GLN A 824 19.20 -57.31 60.83
C GLN A 824 18.89 -55.99 60.11
N ASN A 825 17.68 -55.82 59.57
CA ASN A 825 17.23 -54.57 58.94
C ASN A 825 17.17 -53.38 59.89
N ARG A 826 16.98 -53.56 61.21
CA ARG A 826 16.97 -52.44 62.18
C ARG A 826 18.37 -51.91 62.44
N ASP A 827 19.34 -52.82 62.62
CA ASP A 827 20.74 -52.46 62.84
C ASP A 827 21.38 -51.86 61.57
N GLU A 828 20.89 -52.24 60.39
CA GLU A 828 21.25 -51.62 59.10
C GLU A 828 20.67 -50.21 58.96
N GLN A 829 19.40 -50.01 59.35
CA GLN A 829 18.74 -48.68 59.35
C GLN A 829 19.44 -47.69 60.30
N ILE A 830 19.84 -48.13 61.49
CA ILE A 830 20.53 -47.27 62.48
C ILE A 830 21.94 -46.86 61.99
N ARG A 831 22.63 -47.70 61.21
CA ARG A 831 23.89 -47.32 60.55
C ARG A 831 23.67 -46.29 59.45
N LYS A 832 22.73 -46.55 58.53
CA LYS A 832 22.40 -45.61 57.44
C LYS A 832 22.01 -44.24 57.96
N LEU A 833 21.12 -44.15 58.95
CA LEU A 833 20.73 -42.88 59.58
C LEU A 833 21.88 -42.12 60.26
N ARG A 834 23.04 -42.74 60.53
CA ARG A 834 24.25 -42.06 60.99
C ARG A 834 25.14 -41.62 59.83
N GLU A 835 25.28 -42.46 58.82
CA GLU A 835 26.03 -42.16 57.58
C GLU A 835 25.36 -41.02 56.80
N ASP A 836 24.04 -41.08 56.60
CA ASP A 836 23.19 -40.05 56.00
C ASP A 836 23.36 -38.69 56.71
N ASN A 837 23.42 -38.70 58.05
CA ASN A 837 23.53 -37.49 58.86
C ASN A 837 24.94 -36.87 58.80
N ILE A 838 25.99 -37.71 58.81
CA ILE A 838 27.37 -37.26 58.56
C ILE A 838 27.52 -36.69 57.14
N GLU A 839 26.87 -37.28 56.14
CA GLU A 839 26.93 -36.78 54.78
C GLU A 839 26.11 -35.49 54.60
N MET A 840 24.94 -35.39 55.24
CA MET A 840 24.15 -34.15 55.32
C MET A 840 24.98 -33.01 55.93
N GLN A 841 25.73 -33.29 57.01
CA GLN A 841 26.61 -32.31 57.65
C GLN A 841 27.77 -31.88 56.73
N LYS A 842 28.37 -32.80 55.97
CA LYS A 842 29.38 -32.47 54.95
C LYS A 842 28.80 -31.63 53.81
N ARG A 843 27.61 -31.99 53.30
CA ARG A 843 26.93 -31.24 52.23
C ARG A 843 26.63 -29.80 52.66
N LEU A 844 26.14 -29.60 53.89
CA LEU A 844 25.94 -28.26 54.46
C LEU A 844 27.24 -27.46 54.57
N GLN A 845 28.36 -28.11 54.94
CA GLN A 845 29.66 -27.43 55.04
C GLN A 845 30.24 -27.05 53.67
N VAL A 846 30.08 -27.89 52.64
CA VAL A 846 30.43 -27.55 51.26
C VAL A 846 29.55 -26.42 50.73
N GLN A 847 28.24 -26.46 50.97
CA GLN A 847 27.32 -25.37 50.60
C GLN A 847 27.68 -24.04 51.26
N LEU A 848 28.23 -24.05 52.47
CA LEU A 848 28.69 -22.83 53.14
C LEU A 848 29.94 -22.26 52.44
N GLN A 849 30.92 -23.11 52.12
CA GLN A 849 32.11 -22.71 51.34
C GLN A 849 31.77 -22.24 49.92
N GLU A 850 30.77 -22.85 49.26
CA GLU A 850 30.23 -22.38 47.98
C GLU A 850 29.56 -21.01 48.10
N LYS A 851 28.92 -20.71 49.25
CA LYS A 851 28.29 -19.41 49.51
C LYS A 851 29.31 -18.33 49.81
N ASP A 852 30.36 -18.64 50.56
CA ASP A 852 31.48 -17.72 50.80
C ASP A 852 32.17 -17.37 49.47
N ALA A 853 32.51 -18.38 48.65
CA ALA A 853 33.09 -18.17 47.33
C ALA A 853 32.16 -17.43 46.35
N GLN A 854 30.84 -17.60 46.45
CA GLN A 854 29.86 -16.79 45.70
C GLN A 854 29.85 -15.33 46.17
N LEU A 855 30.05 -15.07 47.46
CA LEU A 855 30.10 -13.73 48.03
C LEU A 855 31.36 -12.98 47.61
N ASP A 856 32.53 -13.63 47.63
CA ASP A 856 33.78 -13.07 47.10
C ASP A 856 33.67 -12.72 45.61
N ASN A 857 33.08 -13.61 44.80
CA ASN A 857 32.80 -13.36 43.38
C ASN A 857 31.79 -12.21 43.16
N LEU A 858 30.92 -11.90 44.12
CA LEU A 858 30.01 -10.77 44.05
C LEU A 858 30.69 -9.46 44.46
N LEU A 859 31.62 -9.49 45.43
CA LEU A 859 32.45 -8.33 45.79
C LEU A 859 33.37 -7.94 44.63
N GLU A 860 34.06 -8.89 44.02
CA GLU A 860 34.96 -8.65 42.87
C GLU A 860 34.19 -8.16 41.62
N LYS A 861 32.90 -8.51 41.49
CA LYS A 861 32.01 -7.94 40.47
C LYS A 861 31.53 -6.53 40.82
N LEU A 862 31.24 -6.26 42.08
CA LEU A 862 30.84 -4.93 42.57
C LEU A 862 31.98 -3.91 42.40
N GLU A 863 33.23 -4.32 42.65
CA GLU A 863 34.41 -3.48 42.48
C GLU A 863 34.60 -3.09 41.00
N ARG A 864 34.61 -4.06 40.07
CA ARG A 864 34.65 -3.80 38.62
C ARG A 864 33.48 -2.96 38.11
N GLN A 865 32.27 -3.16 38.66
CA GLN A 865 31.10 -2.32 38.35
C GLN A 865 31.33 -0.87 38.80
N ASN A 866 31.97 -0.64 39.95
CA ASN A 866 32.26 0.69 40.46
C ASN A 866 33.42 1.37 39.69
N GLU A 867 34.46 0.63 39.28
CA GLU A 867 35.49 1.12 38.35
C GLU A 867 34.86 1.58 37.03
N ARG A 868 34.03 0.72 36.41
CA ARG A 868 33.35 1.04 35.14
C ARG A 868 32.38 2.23 35.27
N LYS A 869 31.74 2.39 36.43
CA LYS A 869 30.89 3.55 36.74
C LYS A 869 31.69 4.85 36.77
N GLU A 870 32.89 4.87 37.36
CA GLU A 870 33.72 6.07 37.40
C GLU A 870 34.38 6.35 36.03
N GLU A 871 34.68 5.32 35.23
CA GLU A 871 35.11 5.47 33.83
C GLU A 871 34.00 6.07 32.95
N LEU A 872 32.77 5.55 33.04
CA LEU A 872 31.60 6.10 32.31
C LEU A 872 31.29 7.54 32.71
N LYS A 873 31.54 7.91 33.97
CA LYS A 873 31.42 9.27 34.49
C LYS A 873 32.51 10.21 33.95
N HIS A 874 33.73 9.73 33.70
CA HIS A 874 34.75 10.48 32.97
C HIS A 874 34.33 10.71 31.51
N GLN A 875 33.86 9.66 30.83
CA GLN A 875 33.36 9.74 29.46
C GLN A 875 32.15 10.69 29.35
N LEU A 876 31.27 10.72 30.36
CA LEU A 876 30.19 11.71 30.43
C LEU A 876 30.72 13.15 30.47
N GLN A 877 31.74 13.42 31.30
CA GLN A 877 32.35 14.75 31.40
C GLN A 877 33.04 15.18 30.09
N GLU A 878 33.70 14.25 29.40
CA GLU A 878 34.25 14.49 28.05
C GLU A 878 33.15 14.81 27.03
N LYS A 879 32.02 14.09 27.06
CA LYS A 879 30.88 14.36 26.16
C LYS A 879 30.11 15.63 26.51
N ASP A 880 30.03 16.01 27.77
CA ASP A 880 29.49 17.32 28.17
C ASP A 880 30.39 18.47 27.67
N ALA A 881 31.72 18.29 27.67
CA ALA A 881 32.66 19.24 27.06
C ALA A 881 32.47 19.33 25.53
N GLU A 882 32.49 18.20 24.81
CA GLU A 882 32.21 18.16 23.36
C GLU A 882 30.86 18.82 23.00
N LEU A 883 29.82 18.57 23.79
CA LEU A 883 28.50 19.19 23.59
C LEU A 883 28.53 20.71 23.81
N ASN A 884 29.41 21.23 24.67
CA ASN A 884 29.56 22.67 24.86
C ASN A 884 30.35 23.32 23.72
N ASP A 885 31.42 22.68 23.24
CA ASP A 885 32.17 23.13 22.05
C ASP A 885 31.28 23.15 20.80
N ILE A 886 30.38 22.16 20.66
CA ILE A 886 29.37 22.10 19.59
C ILE A 886 28.32 23.21 19.76
N LYS A 887 27.85 23.51 20.98
CA LYS A 887 26.93 24.64 21.24
C LYS A 887 27.58 25.99 20.89
N GLU A 888 28.84 26.21 21.25
CA GLU A 888 29.56 27.44 20.88
C GLU A 888 29.77 27.54 19.36
N SER A 889 30.20 26.44 18.73
CA SER A 889 30.33 26.35 17.27
C SER A 889 29.02 26.64 16.54
N TYR A 890 27.90 26.12 17.05
CA TYR A 890 26.56 26.40 16.54
C TYR A 890 26.15 27.86 16.77
N SER A 891 26.44 28.45 17.94
CA SER A 891 26.19 29.87 18.23
C SER A 891 26.94 30.79 17.26
N VAL A 892 28.23 30.52 17.03
CA VAL A 892 29.06 31.23 16.04
C VAL A 892 28.51 31.06 14.61
N MET A 893 28.00 29.88 14.26
CA MET A 893 27.40 29.63 12.95
C MET A 893 26.05 30.35 12.79
N ASN A 894 25.21 30.35 13.82
CA ASN A 894 23.92 31.04 13.85
C ASN A 894 24.10 32.56 13.70
N LYS A 895 25.09 33.14 14.41
CA LYS A 895 25.47 34.55 14.23
C LYS A 895 25.89 34.87 12.79
N LYS A 896 26.72 34.03 12.16
CA LYS A 896 27.09 34.16 10.74
C LYS A 896 25.89 34.04 9.80
N TRP A 897 24.86 33.26 10.15
CA TRP A 897 23.59 33.21 9.40
C TRP A 897 22.74 34.46 9.59
N GLN A 898 22.68 35.01 10.80
CA GLN A 898 22.02 36.28 11.10
C GLN A 898 22.68 37.45 10.34
N ASP A 899 24.01 37.50 10.31
CA ASP A 899 24.79 38.46 9.52
C ASP A 899 24.49 38.34 8.01
N LYS A 900 24.42 37.11 7.47
CA LYS A 900 24.01 36.83 6.09
C LYS A 900 22.57 37.26 5.80
N GLY A 901 21.64 37.03 6.73
CA GLY A 901 20.26 37.52 6.63
C GLY A 901 20.22 39.05 6.54
N GLY A 902 20.99 39.74 7.38
CA GLY A 902 21.16 41.19 7.32
C GLY A 902 21.80 41.72 6.03
N LEU A 903 22.61 40.91 5.33
CA LEU A 903 23.10 41.21 3.99
C LEU A 903 22.05 40.96 2.90
N LEU A 904 21.28 39.88 3.00
CA LEU A 904 20.17 39.58 2.08
C LEU A 904 19.11 40.68 2.12
N SER A 905 18.66 41.12 3.30
CA SER A 905 17.68 42.21 3.40
C SER A 905 18.21 43.56 2.90
N LYS A 906 19.52 43.80 2.90
CA LYS A 906 20.14 44.95 2.24
C LYS A 906 20.11 44.82 0.71
N LEU A 907 20.37 43.63 0.17
CA LEU A 907 20.26 43.35 -1.26
C LEU A 907 18.80 43.43 -1.73
N GLU A 908 17.85 42.90 -0.97
CA GLU A 908 16.40 43.01 -1.24
C GLU A 908 15.95 44.48 -1.28
N ALA A 909 16.41 45.31 -0.32
CA ALA A 909 16.14 46.75 -0.33
C ALA A 909 16.75 47.45 -1.56
N GLN A 910 17.99 47.10 -1.94
CA GLN A 910 18.62 47.64 -3.16
C GLN A 910 17.90 47.20 -4.44
N VAL A 911 17.47 45.94 -4.54
CA VAL A 911 16.70 45.42 -5.68
C VAL A 911 15.32 46.08 -5.76
N LYS A 912 14.65 46.30 -4.62
CA LYS A 912 13.38 47.05 -4.56
C LYS A 912 13.56 48.48 -5.05
N GLN A 913 14.58 49.19 -4.54
CA GLN A 913 14.91 50.55 -4.99
C GLN A 913 15.30 50.58 -6.49
N MET A 914 16.02 49.58 -6.98
CA MET A 914 16.37 49.46 -8.40
C MET A 914 15.12 49.26 -9.25
N LYS A 915 14.17 48.43 -8.80
CA LYS A 915 12.88 48.24 -9.48
C LYS A 915 12.06 49.54 -9.49
N GLU A 916 11.90 50.21 -8.36
CA GLU A 916 11.18 51.49 -8.28
C GLU A 916 11.78 52.53 -9.24
N ASN A 917 13.12 52.59 -9.36
CA ASN A 917 13.79 53.42 -10.35
C ASN A 917 13.56 53.00 -11.82
N PHE A 918 13.38 51.70 -12.10
CA PHE A 918 13.00 51.21 -13.43
C PHE A 918 11.54 51.53 -13.76
N ASP A 919 10.61 51.28 -12.82
CA ASP A 919 9.19 51.54 -12.98
C ASP A 919 8.94 53.05 -13.27
N ILE A 920 9.65 53.95 -12.57
CA ILE A 920 9.63 55.40 -12.83
C ILE A 920 10.15 55.75 -14.23
N ARG A 921 11.27 55.17 -14.67
CA ARG A 921 11.84 55.40 -16.01
C ARG A 921 10.93 54.87 -17.12
N GLU A 922 10.28 53.73 -16.91
CA GLU A 922 9.33 53.18 -17.86
C GLU A 922 8.10 54.09 -17.99
N GLN A 923 7.60 54.64 -16.87
CA GLN A 923 6.54 55.65 -16.92
C GLN A 923 6.96 56.90 -17.71
N GLN A 924 8.17 57.43 -17.46
CA GLN A 924 8.69 58.59 -18.20
C GLN A 924 8.74 58.33 -19.71
N LEU A 925 9.27 57.18 -20.14
CA LEU A 925 9.35 56.80 -21.55
C LEU A 925 7.96 56.57 -22.18
N ARG A 926 6.99 56.04 -21.42
CA ARG A 926 5.58 55.92 -21.87
C ARG A 926 4.95 57.30 -22.05
N GLU A 927 5.18 58.23 -21.13
CA GLU A 927 4.67 59.60 -21.25
C GLU A 927 5.31 60.37 -22.42
N GLU A 928 6.61 60.21 -22.67
CA GLU A 928 7.30 60.80 -23.83
C GLU A 928 6.77 60.23 -25.15
N ARG A 929 6.57 58.91 -25.23
CA ARG A 929 5.91 58.25 -26.36
C ARG A 929 4.53 58.84 -26.61
N ASP A 930 3.71 59.01 -25.58
CA ASP A 930 2.32 59.45 -25.74
C ASP A 930 2.22 60.94 -26.10
N LYS A 931 3.12 61.79 -25.58
CA LYS A 931 3.31 63.19 -26.03
C LYS A 931 3.72 63.24 -27.50
N SER A 932 4.61 62.34 -27.94
CA SER A 932 5.05 62.23 -29.34
C SER A 932 3.92 61.77 -30.28
N LEU A 933 3.17 60.73 -29.90
CA LEU A 933 1.99 60.26 -30.65
C LEU A 933 0.90 61.33 -30.74
N GLN A 934 0.67 62.11 -29.69
CA GLN A 934 -0.28 63.22 -29.72
C GLN A 934 0.19 64.35 -30.65
N ALA A 935 1.48 64.69 -30.65
CA ALA A 935 2.06 65.65 -31.58
C ALA A 935 1.97 65.17 -33.05
N GLN A 936 2.25 63.89 -33.30
CA GLN A 936 2.08 63.27 -34.62
C GLN A 936 0.61 63.32 -35.08
N LYS A 937 -0.35 63.02 -34.20
CA LYS A 937 -1.78 63.11 -34.50
C LYS A 937 -2.20 64.53 -34.89
N ILE A 938 -1.79 65.53 -34.12
CA ILE A 938 -2.06 66.96 -34.43
C ILE A 938 -1.42 67.38 -35.77
N MET A 939 -0.22 66.88 -36.08
CA MET A 939 0.43 67.14 -37.36
C MET A 939 -0.31 66.47 -38.53
N MET A 940 -0.81 65.24 -38.32
CA MET A 940 -1.60 64.49 -39.31
C MET A 940 -2.97 65.13 -39.55
N GLU A 941 -3.65 65.62 -38.51
CA GLU A 941 -4.90 66.39 -38.61
C GLU A 941 -4.70 67.70 -39.39
N LYS A 942 -3.58 68.40 -39.16
CA LYS A 942 -3.19 69.58 -39.95
C LYS A 942 -2.93 69.23 -41.42
N LEU A 943 -2.25 68.12 -41.70
CA LEU A 943 -1.98 67.68 -43.07
C LEU A 943 -3.30 67.38 -43.82
N HIS A 944 -4.21 66.63 -43.20
CA HIS A 944 -5.53 66.37 -43.78
C HIS A 944 -6.31 67.68 -44.05
N SER A 945 -6.23 68.66 -43.14
CA SER A 945 -6.86 69.97 -43.36
C SER A 945 -6.26 70.75 -44.55
N VAL A 946 -4.97 70.58 -44.83
CA VAL A 946 -4.30 71.16 -46.01
C VAL A 946 -4.67 70.42 -47.29
N ASP A 947 -4.67 69.08 -47.27
CA ASP A 947 -5.06 68.25 -48.41
C ASP A 947 -6.53 68.49 -48.81
N ASP A 948 -7.42 68.64 -47.82
CA ASP A 948 -8.82 69.00 -48.04
C ASP A 948 -8.99 70.43 -48.58
N ALA A 949 -8.17 71.39 -48.14
CA ALA A 949 -8.17 72.74 -48.70
C ALA A 949 -7.68 72.74 -50.15
N PHE A 950 -6.61 71.99 -50.45
CA PHE A 950 -6.07 71.83 -51.79
C PHE A 950 -7.07 71.10 -52.71
N ARG A 951 -7.78 70.10 -52.20
CA ARG A 951 -8.85 69.40 -52.94
C ARG A 951 -10.00 70.34 -53.29
N ARG A 952 -10.51 71.14 -52.33
CA ARG A 952 -11.54 72.17 -52.58
C ARG A 952 -11.07 73.23 -53.59
N GLN A 953 -9.82 73.65 -53.52
CA GLN A 953 -9.24 74.58 -54.50
C GLN A 953 -9.20 73.95 -55.90
N HIS A 954 -8.74 72.71 -56.01
CA HIS A 954 -8.68 71.97 -57.28
C HIS A 954 -10.07 71.74 -57.89
N GLU A 955 -11.04 71.30 -57.08
CA GLU A 955 -12.45 71.18 -57.46
C GLU A 955 -13.03 72.53 -57.94
N SER A 956 -12.73 73.63 -57.24
CA SER A 956 -13.14 74.98 -57.65
C SER A 956 -12.51 75.42 -58.98
N THR A 957 -11.24 75.06 -59.25
CA THR A 957 -10.62 75.36 -60.55
C THR A 957 -11.17 74.50 -61.69
N ILE A 958 -11.53 73.24 -61.42
CA ILE A 958 -12.24 72.40 -62.39
C ILE A 958 -13.62 72.98 -62.70
N ALA A 959 -14.38 73.41 -61.68
CA ALA A 959 -15.68 74.03 -61.86
C ALA A 959 -15.59 75.34 -62.68
N ALA A 960 -14.56 76.16 -62.44
CA ALA A 960 -14.29 77.36 -63.22
C ALA A 960 -14.01 77.05 -64.71
N HIS A 961 -13.07 76.14 -65.00
CA HIS A 961 -12.78 75.72 -66.37
C HIS A 961 -13.99 75.07 -67.07
N GLN A 962 -14.84 74.34 -66.34
CA GLN A 962 -16.09 73.79 -66.88
C GLN A 962 -17.10 74.90 -67.23
N ALA A 963 -17.21 75.95 -66.42
CA ALA A 963 -18.04 77.11 -66.72
C ALA A 963 -17.53 77.89 -67.95
N GLU A 964 -16.21 78.08 -68.07
CA GLU A 964 -15.58 78.70 -69.25
C GLU A 964 -15.82 77.89 -70.52
N LEU A 965 -15.68 76.56 -70.46
CA LEU A 965 -15.98 75.67 -71.59
C LEU A 965 -17.46 75.74 -72.01
N LEU A 966 -18.39 75.84 -71.05
CA LEU A 966 -19.81 76.05 -71.33
C LEU A 966 -20.09 77.43 -71.93
N GLN A 967 -19.41 78.49 -71.47
CA GLN A 967 -19.51 79.82 -72.08
C GLN A 967 -19.00 79.80 -73.53
N LEU A 968 -17.81 79.25 -73.79
CA LEU A 968 -17.24 79.13 -75.13
C LEU A 968 -18.12 78.28 -76.07
N ALA A 969 -18.76 77.23 -75.56
CA ALA A 969 -19.74 76.44 -76.31
C ALA A 969 -20.97 77.27 -76.68
N ASN A 970 -21.52 78.05 -75.75
CA ASN A 970 -22.65 78.95 -75.98
C ASN A 970 -22.30 80.09 -76.96
N GLU A 971 -21.12 80.69 -76.85
CA GLU A 971 -20.62 81.71 -77.78
C GLU A 971 -20.44 81.16 -79.19
N LYS A 972 -19.83 79.97 -79.32
CA LYS A 972 -19.73 79.24 -80.60
C LYS A 972 -21.11 78.97 -81.19
N GLN A 973 -22.08 78.50 -80.38
CA GLN A 973 -23.42 78.21 -80.86
C GLN A 973 -24.19 79.48 -81.27
N LYS A 974 -23.97 80.61 -80.58
CA LYS A 974 -24.46 81.93 -80.98
C LYS A 974 -23.85 82.39 -82.31
N GLN A 975 -22.54 82.22 -82.52
CA GLN A 975 -21.89 82.52 -83.80
C GLN A 975 -22.44 81.66 -84.94
N VAL A 976 -22.66 80.36 -84.71
CA VAL A 976 -23.31 79.45 -85.68
C VAL A 976 -24.73 79.90 -85.99
N ALA A 977 -25.53 80.30 -85.00
CA ALA A 977 -26.87 80.83 -85.23
C ALA A 977 -26.84 82.10 -86.09
N THR A 978 -25.96 83.07 -85.78
CA THR A 978 -25.79 84.30 -86.60
C THR A 978 -25.25 84.01 -88.00
N ALA A 979 -24.44 82.97 -88.19
CA ALA A 979 -24.00 82.54 -89.52
C ALA A 979 -25.17 81.94 -90.32
N ASN A 980 -25.97 81.06 -89.70
CA ASN A 980 -27.15 80.46 -90.33
C ASN A 980 -28.22 81.51 -90.67
N GLU A 981 -28.41 82.52 -89.82
CA GLU A 981 -29.33 83.63 -90.08
C GLU A 981 -28.90 84.48 -91.30
N LYS A 982 -27.58 84.70 -91.47
CA LYS A 982 -27.04 85.33 -92.69
C LYS A 982 -27.22 84.46 -93.93
N VAL A 983 -27.04 83.15 -93.82
CA VAL A 983 -27.32 82.21 -94.94
C VAL A 983 -28.81 82.28 -95.31
N TYR A 984 -29.71 82.29 -94.33
CA TYR A 984 -31.15 82.43 -94.58
C TYR A 984 -31.53 83.77 -95.23
N GLN A 985 -30.89 84.87 -94.83
CA GLN A 985 -31.06 86.18 -95.50
C GLN A 985 -30.63 86.12 -96.97
N VAL A 986 -29.47 85.53 -97.28
CA VAL A 986 -28.98 85.35 -98.67
C VAL A 986 -29.87 84.38 -99.47
N GLU A 987 -30.42 83.33 -98.85
CA GLU A 987 -31.40 82.45 -99.51
C GLU A 987 -32.71 83.19 -99.83
N GLU A 988 -33.18 84.07 -98.95
CA GLU A 988 -34.41 84.85 -99.16
C GLU A 988 -34.21 85.97 -100.19
N GLU A 989 -33.05 86.62 -100.21
CA GLU A 989 -32.63 87.52 -101.30
C GLU A 989 -32.58 86.78 -102.65
N MET A 990 -32.03 85.56 -102.70
CA MET A 990 -32.08 84.70 -103.88
C MET A 990 -33.51 84.34 -104.30
N ARG A 991 -34.42 84.05 -103.36
CA ARG A 991 -35.84 83.79 -103.65
C ARG A 991 -36.53 85.02 -104.24
N GLN A 992 -36.24 86.21 -103.73
CA GLN A 992 -36.75 87.47 -104.28
C GLN A 992 -36.23 87.70 -105.70
N LEU A 993 -34.94 87.53 -105.96
CA LEU A 993 -34.36 87.58 -107.31
C LEU A 993 -34.98 86.57 -108.29
N LEU A 994 -35.25 85.34 -107.83
CA LEU A 994 -35.95 84.32 -108.62
C LEU A 994 -37.42 84.69 -108.87
N GLN A 995 -38.09 85.35 -107.91
CA GLN A 995 -39.47 85.83 -108.09
C GLN A 995 -39.54 87.06 -109.02
N GLU A 996 -38.56 87.96 -108.96
CA GLU A 996 -38.45 89.10 -109.89
C GLU A 996 -38.12 88.66 -111.32
N THR A 997 -37.17 87.74 -111.49
CA THR A 997 -36.88 87.18 -112.82
C THR A 997 -38.09 86.40 -113.38
N ALA A 998 -38.87 85.70 -112.55
CA ALA A 998 -40.13 85.10 -112.94
C ALA A 998 -41.22 86.14 -113.32
N LYS A 999 -41.37 87.24 -112.57
CA LYS A 999 -42.25 88.37 -112.94
C LYS A 999 -41.82 89.01 -114.26
N ASN A 1000 -40.53 89.28 -114.44
CA ASN A 1000 -39.97 89.86 -115.65
C ASN A 1000 -40.22 88.96 -116.85
N LYS A 1001 -40.01 87.64 -116.72
CA LYS A 1001 -40.39 86.64 -117.73
C LYS A 1001 -41.88 86.70 -118.07
N LYS A 1002 -42.77 86.76 -117.07
CA LYS A 1002 -44.22 86.85 -117.30
C LYS A 1002 -44.62 88.13 -118.05
N THR A 1003 -44.07 89.29 -117.67
CA THR A 1003 -44.35 90.55 -118.40
C THR A 1003 -43.76 90.55 -119.82
N MET A 1004 -42.67 89.81 -120.06
CA MET A 1004 -42.12 89.60 -121.40
C MET A 1004 -43.02 88.68 -122.24
N GLU A 1005 -43.56 87.60 -121.66
CA GLU A 1005 -44.57 86.73 -122.29
C GLU A 1005 -45.87 87.49 -122.59
N GLU A 1006 -46.31 88.39 -121.71
CA GLU A 1006 -47.48 89.25 -121.92
C GLU A 1006 -47.24 90.30 -123.03
N LYS A 1007 -46.03 90.87 -123.12
CA LYS A 1007 -45.63 91.74 -124.25
C LYS A 1007 -45.55 90.97 -125.58
N ILE A 1008 -45.07 89.73 -125.58
CA ILE A 1008 -45.07 88.86 -126.76
C ILE A 1008 -46.51 88.54 -127.19
N LYS A 1009 -47.43 88.29 -126.26
CA LYS A 1009 -48.86 88.15 -126.56
C LYS A 1009 -49.45 89.43 -127.17
N TRP A 1010 -49.13 90.60 -126.62
CA TRP A 1010 -49.56 91.89 -127.19
C TRP A 1010 -49.04 92.11 -128.61
N LEU A 1011 -47.77 91.79 -128.88
CA LEU A 1011 -47.20 91.82 -130.24
C LEU A 1011 -47.87 90.78 -131.17
N THR A 1012 -48.26 89.62 -130.65
CA THR A 1012 -48.97 88.58 -131.43
C THR A 1012 -50.38 89.04 -131.81
N VAL A 1013 -51.09 89.72 -130.91
CA VAL A 1013 -52.41 90.32 -131.20
C VAL A 1013 -52.26 91.46 -132.22
N ALA A 1014 -51.33 92.39 -132.00
CA ALA A 1014 -51.09 93.49 -132.93
C ALA A 1014 -50.67 93.03 -134.34
N LEU A 1015 -49.93 91.92 -134.45
CA LEU A 1015 -49.61 91.29 -135.75
C LEU A 1015 -50.82 90.59 -136.39
N SER A 1016 -51.77 90.09 -135.58
CA SER A 1016 -53.02 89.49 -136.08
C SER A 1016 -53.94 90.56 -136.66
N ASP A 1017 -54.07 91.70 -135.99
CA ASP A 1017 -54.91 92.84 -136.44
C ASP A 1017 -54.37 93.46 -137.74
N ILE A 1018 -53.05 93.42 -137.97
CA ILE A 1018 -52.41 93.89 -139.22
C ILE A 1018 -52.71 92.95 -140.41
N GLN A 1019 -53.05 91.67 -140.18
CA GLN A 1019 -53.37 90.71 -141.24
C GLN A 1019 -54.84 90.68 -141.69
N GLN A 1020 -55.72 91.51 -141.13
CA GLN A 1020 -57.10 91.71 -141.63
C GLN A 1020 -57.29 93.03 -142.39
N GLY A 1021 -56.18 93.68 -142.79
CA GLY A 1021 -56.15 94.95 -143.51
C GLY A 1021 -55.63 94.86 -144.96
N LEU A 1022 -55.74 93.69 -145.61
CA LEU A 1022 -55.36 93.46 -147.02
C LEU A 1022 -56.23 92.38 -147.67
#